data_AF-A0A6H9LS14-F1
#
_entry.id   AF-A0A6H9LS14-F1
#
_cell.length_a   1.000
_cell.length_b   1.000
_cell.length_c   1.000
_cell.angle_alpha   90.00
_cell.angle_beta   90.00
_cell.angle_gamma   90.00
#
_symmetry.space_group_name_H-M   'P 1'
#
loop_
_entity.id
_entity.type
_entity.pdbx_description
1 polymer ?
#
loop_
_entity_poly.entity_id
_entity_poly.type
_entity_poly.pdbx_seq_one_letter_code
_entity_poly.pdbx_strand_id
1 'polypeptide(L)'
;MSDKYIQPEVTQEMVDTHGFTPEEYEKIKEILGRTPNYTELGIFSVMWSEHCSYKNSIALLKTLPRDGENLLAKAGEENAGAVDIGDGMAVVFKIESHNHPSAVEPYQGAATGVGGILRDIFTMGARPIAALNSLRFGSLENPRVRYLVDGVVRGIGDYGNSFGVPTVAGEVYFDECYTGNPLVNAMAVGIMKSDRVASATAEGVGNPIMIVGSKTGRDGIHGATFASEELSEKSESQRSSVQVGDPFTEKLLVEATLEIIDKDLIVGIQDMGAAGITCSCSEMSAKGESGIEIDIEKVPVRETGMIPYEILLSESQERMLVCVKKGREAEVSEIFDKWGLDSVIIGKVTDDKLMTVKWNGEVVSQIPSDCLVLGGGAPVYHRETKRPAYMDEIVKINLDEYSTDRDWNETLLTMLASPNICRKDWVFDQYDSMVRTNTSVGPGSDAAILRLRKTNKALAMTTDCNARYCYVNPRLGGQSAVAEAARNIVCSGAKPLAITNCLNFGNPYKPEIYYGFTEAVGGMGDACRVFETPVTGGNVSFYNEDPERAVFPTPTIGMIGLVEDVNHITTQWFKNDGDVIFLLGENKEELGASEYLHTIYKTTKGAVPALDLQDEKKMQDALLEAIQNGLINSAHDTSEGGLAVALAESAISNHEAPKGADITLDDSIRPDALLFGESQSRVVISCSASDAEKIESHFKQAAVQCTKIGTVTSERFKIKNLIDLPLDTMTESFYGSLNHKMEKVS
;
A
#
# COMPACT_ATOMS: atom_id res chain seq x y z
N MET A 1 32.90 -37.74 1.87
CA MET A 1 31.67 -38.41 2.37
C MET A 1 31.04 -37.39 3.27
N SER A 2 30.11 -36.57 2.75
CA SER A 2 29.32 -35.67 3.58
C SER A 2 28.47 -36.54 4.50
N ASP A 3 28.42 -36.20 5.79
CA ASP A 3 27.55 -36.88 6.74
C ASP A 3 26.12 -36.85 6.20
N LYS A 4 25.49 -38.03 6.10
CA LYS A 4 24.10 -38.16 5.63
C LYS A 4 23.23 -37.36 6.61
N TYR A 5 22.64 -36.26 6.16
CA TYR A 5 21.66 -35.51 6.95
C TYR A 5 20.47 -36.44 7.24
N ILE A 6 20.25 -36.72 8.52
CA ILE A 6 19.11 -37.51 9.00
C ILE A 6 18.10 -36.52 9.54
N GLN A 7 16.90 -36.51 8.97
CA GLN A 7 15.82 -35.66 9.49
C GLN A 7 15.49 -36.07 10.93
N PRO A 8 15.30 -35.11 11.85
CA PRO A 8 14.87 -35.43 13.20
C PRO A 8 13.48 -36.05 13.17
N GLU A 9 13.22 -36.94 14.14
CA GLU A 9 11.88 -37.50 14.35
C GLU A 9 10.95 -36.38 14.85
N VAL A 10 9.80 -36.21 14.19
CA VAL A 10 8.83 -35.17 14.55
C VAL A 10 8.17 -35.51 15.88
N THR A 11 8.38 -34.65 16.88
CA THR A 11 7.76 -34.76 18.21
C THR A 11 6.54 -33.85 18.32
N GLN A 12 5.68 -34.09 19.31
CA GLN A 12 4.54 -33.19 19.57
C GLN A 12 5.01 -31.76 19.90
N GLU A 13 6.10 -31.61 20.64
CA GLU A 13 6.70 -30.31 20.95
C GLU A 13 7.13 -29.56 19.67
N MET A 14 7.64 -30.28 18.67
CA MET A 14 7.94 -29.68 17.36
C MET A 14 6.67 -29.22 16.64
N VAL A 15 5.59 -30.00 16.68
CA VAL A 15 4.30 -29.61 16.08
C VAL A 15 3.77 -28.32 16.71
N ASP A 16 3.79 -28.26 18.05
CA ASP A 16 3.28 -27.12 18.80
C ASP A 16 4.13 -25.86 18.54
N THR A 17 5.45 -25.98 18.48
CA THR A 17 6.36 -24.86 18.18
C THR A 17 6.30 -24.38 16.73
N HIS A 18 5.79 -25.19 15.80
CA HIS A 18 5.51 -24.79 14.42
C HIS A 18 4.13 -24.12 14.25
N GLY A 19 3.40 -23.90 15.35
CA GLY A 19 2.19 -23.08 15.36
C GLY A 19 0.93 -23.75 14.80
N PHE A 20 0.92 -25.07 14.68
CA PHE A 20 -0.25 -25.79 14.19
C PHE A 20 -1.30 -26.02 15.28
N THR A 21 -2.57 -25.91 14.93
CA THR A 21 -3.63 -26.49 15.78
C THR A 21 -3.64 -28.02 15.65
N PRO A 22 -4.20 -28.76 16.63
CA PRO A 22 -4.37 -30.20 16.51
C PRO A 22 -5.12 -30.61 15.24
N GLU A 23 -6.13 -29.83 14.82
CA GLU A 23 -6.90 -30.07 13.60
C GLU A 23 -6.07 -29.84 12.34
N GLU A 24 -5.25 -28.80 12.30
CA GLU A 24 -4.34 -28.54 11.17
C GLU A 24 -3.33 -29.69 11.02
N TYR A 25 -2.76 -30.18 12.12
CA TYR A 25 -1.81 -31.29 12.09
C TYR A 25 -2.44 -32.62 11.64
N GLU A 26 -3.66 -32.93 12.09
CA GLU A 26 -4.39 -34.10 11.57
C GLU A 26 -4.67 -33.98 10.08
N LYS A 27 -5.11 -32.80 9.61
CA LYS A 27 -5.35 -32.54 8.19
C LYS A 27 -4.09 -32.71 7.33
N ILE A 28 -2.92 -32.29 7.83
CA ILE A 28 -1.63 -32.52 7.15
C ILE A 28 -1.36 -34.02 6.98
N LYS A 29 -1.58 -34.82 8.03
CA LYS A 29 -1.41 -36.28 7.95
C LYS A 29 -2.37 -36.93 6.96
N GLU A 30 -3.61 -36.45 6.89
CA GLU A 30 -4.59 -36.92 5.92
C GLU A 30 -4.16 -36.60 4.48
N ILE A 31 -3.69 -35.37 4.22
CA ILE A 31 -3.20 -34.93 2.91
C ILE A 31 -2.00 -35.77 2.45
N LEU A 32 -1.05 -36.03 3.35
CA LEU A 32 0.16 -36.78 3.03
C LEU A 32 -0.06 -38.30 3.05
N GLY A 33 -1.11 -38.78 3.70
CA GLY A 33 -1.33 -40.21 4.00
C GLY A 33 -0.32 -40.80 4.99
N ARG A 34 0.46 -39.96 5.69
CA ARG A 34 1.52 -40.33 6.64
C ARG A 34 1.87 -39.14 7.54
N THR A 35 2.67 -39.40 8.58
CA THR A 35 3.28 -38.33 9.39
C THR A 35 4.22 -37.48 8.51
N PRO A 36 4.14 -36.14 8.55
CA PRO A 36 5.12 -35.28 7.89
C PRO A 36 6.50 -35.50 8.50
N ASN A 37 7.55 -35.40 7.68
CA ASN A 37 8.91 -35.29 8.21
C ASN A 37 9.21 -33.85 8.65
N TYR A 38 10.38 -33.61 9.25
CA TYR A 38 10.75 -32.28 9.77
C TYR A 38 10.75 -31.18 8.70
N THR A 39 11.22 -31.50 7.49
CA THR A 39 11.22 -30.56 6.35
C THR A 39 9.80 -30.21 5.93
N GLU A 40 8.92 -31.21 5.81
CA GLU A 40 7.51 -31.02 5.44
C GLU A 40 6.74 -30.27 6.52
N LEU A 41 7.04 -30.51 7.81
CA LEU A 41 6.46 -29.77 8.92
C LEU A 41 6.78 -28.27 8.81
N GLY A 42 8.03 -27.93 8.48
CA GLY A 42 8.45 -26.55 8.23
C GLY A 42 7.74 -25.92 7.03
N ILE A 43 7.65 -26.65 5.91
CA ILE A 43 6.92 -26.21 4.70
C ILE A 43 5.47 -25.87 5.04
N PHE A 44 4.73 -26.79 5.69
CA PHE A 44 3.34 -26.52 6.06
C PHE A 44 3.22 -25.37 7.05
N SER A 45 4.17 -25.21 7.99
CA SER A 45 4.10 -24.18 9.03
C SER A 45 4.14 -22.79 8.43
N VAL A 46 5.02 -22.60 7.44
CA VAL A 46 5.14 -21.33 6.74
C VAL A 46 4.00 -21.15 5.73
N MET A 47 3.71 -22.16 4.91
CA MET A 47 2.69 -22.04 3.85
C MET A 47 1.26 -21.94 4.40
N TRP A 48 0.97 -22.49 5.59
CA TRP A 48 -0.33 -22.33 6.28
C TRP A 48 -0.31 -21.24 7.37
N SER A 49 0.74 -20.42 7.42
CA SER A 49 0.75 -19.19 8.24
C SER A 49 -0.30 -18.21 7.74
N GLU A 50 -0.69 -17.23 8.57
CA GLU A 50 -1.63 -16.19 8.13
C GLU A 50 -1.03 -15.39 6.97
N HIS A 51 0.26 -15.09 7.03
CA HIS A 51 0.98 -14.31 6.05
C HIS A 51 0.94 -14.92 4.63
N CYS A 52 1.09 -16.24 4.50
CA CYS A 52 1.08 -16.90 3.18
C CYS A 52 -0.32 -17.36 2.74
N SER A 53 -1.12 -17.89 3.66
CA SER A 53 -2.40 -18.53 3.31
C SER A 53 -3.62 -17.63 3.43
N TYR A 54 -3.50 -16.47 4.08
CA TYR A 54 -4.61 -15.54 4.32
C TYR A 54 -5.83 -16.25 4.94
N LYS A 55 -5.59 -17.29 5.76
CA LYS A 55 -6.61 -18.25 6.20
C LYS A 55 -7.78 -17.59 6.92
N ASN A 56 -7.58 -16.43 7.55
CA ASN A 56 -8.66 -15.67 8.18
C ASN A 56 -9.28 -14.58 7.30
N SER A 57 -8.61 -14.13 6.23
CA SER A 57 -9.06 -13.01 5.41
C SER A 57 -9.62 -13.41 4.04
N ILE A 58 -9.13 -14.49 3.43
CA ILE A 58 -9.42 -14.85 2.04
C ILE A 58 -10.92 -15.00 1.74
N ALA A 59 -11.71 -15.50 2.70
CA ALA A 59 -13.15 -15.62 2.55
C ALA A 59 -13.83 -14.26 2.33
N LEU A 60 -13.37 -13.22 3.02
CA LEU A 60 -13.88 -11.86 2.89
C LEU A 60 -13.28 -11.14 1.68
N LEU A 61 -11.99 -11.34 1.39
CA LEU A 61 -11.33 -10.76 0.21
C LEU A 61 -12.00 -11.22 -1.10
N LYS A 62 -12.58 -12.43 -1.14
CA LYS A 62 -13.36 -12.94 -2.29
C LYS A 62 -14.68 -12.20 -2.52
N THR A 63 -15.11 -11.35 -1.59
CA THR A 63 -16.31 -10.52 -1.73
C THR A 63 -16.04 -9.18 -2.41
N LEU A 64 -14.77 -8.76 -2.53
CA LEU A 64 -14.38 -7.52 -3.21
C LEU A 64 -14.63 -7.62 -4.72
N PRO A 65 -14.93 -6.50 -5.41
CA PRO A 65 -15.13 -6.52 -6.86
C PRO A 65 -13.78 -6.68 -7.57
N ARG A 66 -13.66 -7.67 -8.45
CA ARG A 66 -12.39 -8.05 -9.13
C ARG A 66 -12.49 -8.03 -10.65
N ASP A 67 -13.65 -7.65 -11.18
CA ASP A 67 -13.91 -7.54 -12.61
C ASP A 67 -14.12 -6.05 -12.94
N GLY A 68 -13.62 -5.61 -14.08
CA GLY A 68 -13.74 -4.24 -14.58
C GLY A 68 -13.32 -4.15 -16.03
N GLU A 69 -13.80 -3.14 -16.76
CA GLU A 69 -13.62 -3.03 -18.21
C GLU A 69 -12.16 -2.99 -18.66
N ASN A 70 -11.29 -2.40 -17.82
CA ASN A 70 -9.87 -2.20 -18.13
C ASN A 70 -8.95 -3.29 -17.54
N LEU A 71 -9.46 -4.36 -16.95
CA LEU A 71 -8.59 -5.40 -16.37
C LEU A 71 -8.13 -6.40 -17.44
N LEU A 72 -6.81 -6.59 -17.57
CA LEU A 72 -6.21 -7.56 -18.49
C LEU A 72 -6.17 -8.98 -17.93
N ALA A 73 -6.14 -9.10 -16.60
CA ALA A 73 -6.22 -10.35 -15.86
C ALA A 73 -7.05 -10.12 -14.59
N LYS A 74 -7.77 -11.14 -14.12
CA LYS A 74 -8.56 -10.99 -12.89
C LYS A 74 -7.63 -10.93 -11.68
N ALA A 75 -8.04 -10.20 -10.65
CA ALA A 75 -7.26 -10.10 -9.42
C ALA A 75 -7.12 -11.47 -8.71
N GLY A 76 -5.87 -11.86 -8.46
CA GLY A 76 -5.50 -13.15 -7.89
C GLY A 76 -5.19 -14.25 -8.91
N GLU A 77 -5.24 -13.97 -10.21
CA GLU A 77 -4.65 -14.86 -11.22
C GLU A 77 -3.12 -14.73 -11.28
N GLU A 78 -2.57 -13.57 -10.92
CA GLU A 78 -1.14 -13.25 -10.98
C GLU A 78 -0.69 -12.45 -9.73
N ASN A 79 0.62 -12.28 -9.50
CA ASN A 79 1.17 -11.63 -8.29
C ASN A 79 0.71 -10.18 -8.11
N ALA A 80 0.44 -9.47 -9.22
CA ALA A 80 -0.16 -8.15 -9.22
C ALA A 80 -1.13 -8.01 -10.40
N GLY A 81 -2.27 -7.33 -10.19
CA GLY A 81 -3.24 -7.14 -11.26
C GLY A 81 -2.77 -6.09 -12.29
N ALA A 82 -3.09 -6.35 -13.55
CA ALA A 82 -2.73 -5.49 -14.69
C ALA A 82 -3.97 -4.77 -15.23
N VAL A 83 -3.84 -3.46 -15.42
CA VAL A 83 -4.88 -2.58 -15.97
C VAL A 83 -4.46 -2.04 -17.33
N ASP A 84 -5.28 -2.23 -18.35
CA ASP A 84 -5.14 -1.63 -19.67
C ASP A 84 -5.33 -0.11 -19.58
N ILE A 85 -4.39 0.62 -20.17
CA ILE A 85 -4.40 2.10 -20.23
C ILE A 85 -4.45 2.61 -21.67
N GLY A 86 -4.76 1.72 -22.62
CA GLY A 86 -4.76 1.96 -24.05
C GLY A 86 -3.36 1.99 -24.65
N ASP A 87 -3.30 2.26 -25.95
CA ASP A 87 -2.05 2.36 -26.73
C ASP A 87 -1.15 1.10 -26.67
N GLY A 88 -1.75 -0.06 -26.38
CA GLY A 88 -1.02 -1.33 -26.22
C GLY A 88 -0.18 -1.37 -24.94
N MET A 89 -0.49 -0.53 -23.94
CA MET A 89 0.20 -0.48 -22.66
C MET A 89 -0.70 -0.94 -21.53
N ALA A 90 -0.07 -1.47 -20.49
CA ALA A 90 -0.71 -1.82 -19.23
C ALA A 90 0.08 -1.25 -18.06
N VAL A 91 -0.61 -1.05 -16.94
CA VAL A 91 -0.02 -0.70 -15.66
C VAL A 91 -0.25 -1.83 -14.67
N VAL A 92 0.79 -2.16 -13.91
CA VAL A 92 0.78 -3.15 -12.83
C VAL A 92 1.15 -2.42 -11.56
N PHE A 93 0.42 -2.69 -10.48
CA PHE A 93 0.67 -2.03 -9.20
C PHE A 93 0.17 -2.89 -8.05
N LYS A 94 0.86 -2.78 -6.92
CA LYS A 94 0.58 -3.53 -5.70
C LYS A 94 1.07 -2.72 -4.50
N ILE A 95 0.45 -2.94 -3.35
CA ILE A 95 0.89 -2.41 -2.06
C ILE A 95 1.06 -3.56 -1.07
N GLU A 96 2.15 -3.55 -0.32
CA GLU A 96 2.49 -4.53 0.71
C GLU A 96 2.86 -3.86 2.02
N SER A 97 2.91 -4.64 3.10
CA SER A 97 3.32 -4.18 4.44
C SER A 97 4.61 -4.87 4.89
N HIS A 98 5.44 -4.15 5.65
CA HIS A 98 6.59 -4.70 6.34
C HIS A 98 6.64 -4.22 7.81
N ASN A 99 5.49 -4.33 8.51
CA ASN A 99 5.24 -3.75 9.83
C ASN A 99 6.13 -4.33 10.93
N HIS A 100 6.00 -5.63 11.23
CA HIS A 100 6.75 -6.28 12.31
C HIS A 100 8.28 -6.18 12.14
N PRO A 101 8.86 -6.42 10.94
CA PRO A 101 10.28 -6.21 10.73
C PRO A 101 10.70 -4.76 11.00
N SER A 102 9.92 -3.78 10.53
CA SER A 102 10.20 -2.35 10.73
C SER A 102 10.04 -1.90 12.18
N ALA A 103 9.20 -2.56 12.97
CA ALA A 103 9.08 -2.30 14.41
C ALA A 103 10.36 -2.69 15.18
N VAL A 104 11.07 -3.73 14.71
CA VAL A 104 12.25 -4.31 15.36
C VAL A 104 13.56 -3.69 14.83
N GLU A 105 13.72 -3.65 13.51
CA GLU A 105 14.84 -3.06 12.79
C GLU A 105 14.28 -2.15 11.67
N PRO A 106 14.07 -0.85 11.97
CA PRO A 106 13.29 0.03 11.08
C PRO A 106 13.94 0.28 9.72
N TYR A 107 15.26 0.31 9.65
CA TYR A 107 15.96 0.61 8.40
C TYR A 107 15.88 -0.57 7.42
N GLN A 108 16.30 -1.74 7.87
CA GLN A 108 16.32 -2.95 7.07
C GLN A 108 14.91 -3.47 6.82
N GLY A 109 14.03 -3.38 7.80
CA GLY A 109 12.62 -3.71 7.65
C GLY A 109 11.98 -2.90 6.52
N ALA A 110 12.19 -1.59 6.48
CA ALA A 110 11.59 -0.78 5.44
C ALA A 110 12.28 -0.96 4.07
N ALA A 111 13.61 -1.06 4.04
CA ALA A 111 14.38 -1.27 2.82
C ALA A 111 13.99 -2.57 2.09
N THR A 112 13.89 -3.68 2.83
CA THR A 112 13.47 -4.98 2.27
C THR A 112 12.01 -5.00 1.85
N GLY A 113 11.14 -4.24 2.51
CA GLY A 113 9.77 -4.00 2.06
C GLY A 113 9.70 -3.30 0.69
N VAL A 114 10.57 -2.32 0.43
CA VAL A 114 10.67 -1.65 -0.88
C VAL A 114 11.20 -2.62 -1.95
N GLY A 115 12.24 -3.41 -1.64
CA GLY A 115 12.74 -4.41 -2.57
C GLY A 115 11.67 -5.44 -2.95
N GLY A 116 11.00 -6.02 -1.95
CA GLY A 116 9.90 -6.98 -2.15
C GLY A 116 8.83 -6.48 -3.11
N ILE A 117 8.27 -5.30 -2.85
CA ILE A 117 7.21 -4.76 -3.70
C ILE A 117 7.68 -4.41 -5.12
N LEU A 118 8.94 -4.00 -5.30
CA LEU A 118 9.51 -3.79 -6.62
C LEU A 118 9.61 -5.11 -7.41
N ARG A 119 9.97 -6.22 -6.74
CA ARG A 119 10.03 -7.56 -7.35
C ARG A 119 8.69 -8.05 -7.84
N ASP A 120 7.63 -7.85 -7.07
CA ASP A 120 6.28 -8.20 -7.52
C ASP A 120 5.94 -7.57 -8.87
N ILE A 121 6.31 -6.30 -9.05
CA ILE A 121 6.02 -5.56 -10.28
C ILE A 121 6.80 -6.10 -11.47
N PHE A 122 8.11 -6.32 -11.35
CA PHE A 122 8.91 -6.76 -12.50
C PHE A 122 8.81 -8.25 -12.80
N THR A 123 8.34 -9.07 -11.85
CA THR A 123 7.99 -10.48 -12.08
C THR A 123 6.83 -10.59 -13.06
N MET A 124 5.91 -9.63 -13.07
CA MET A 124 4.83 -9.52 -14.06
C MET A 124 5.31 -9.12 -15.47
N GLY A 125 6.60 -8.79 -15.63
CA GLY A 125 7.14 -8.19 -16.85
C GLY A 125 6.94 -6.67 -16.93
N ALA A 126 6.49 -6.04 -15.85
CA ALA A 126 6.33 -4.58 -15.79
C ALA A 126 7.58 -3.90 -15.26
N ARG A 127 8.00 -2.83 -15.94
CA ARG A 127 9.13 -2.03 -15.46
C ARG A 127 8.64 -1.07 -14.38
N PRO A 128 9.15 -1.13 -13.14
CA PRO A 128 8.82 -0.16 -12.11
C PRO A 128 9.15 1.27 -12.58
N ILE A 129 8.21 2.19 -12.37
CA ILE A 129 8.32 3.61 -12.73
C ILE A 129 8.12 4.54 -11.54
N ALA A 130 7.46 4.09 -10.48
CA ALA A 130 7.17 4.87 -9.30
C ALA A 130 6.96 3.98 -8.07
N ALA A 131 7.19 4.55 -6.90
CA ALA A 131 6.84 4.00 -5.61
C ALA A 131 6.04 5.03 -4.78
N LEU A 132 5.22 4.53 -3.86
CA LEU A 132 4.52 5.32 -2.85
C LEU A 132 4.61 4.61 -1.50
N ASN A 133 4.47 5.35 -0.39
CA ASN A 133 4.46 4.75 0.94
C ASN A 133 3.29 5.23 1.79
N SER A 134 2.67 4.34 2.54
CA SER A 134 1.73 4.69 3.61
C SER A 134 2.35 4.33 4.95
N LEU A 135 2.72 5.35 5.71
CA LEU A 135 3.42 5.22 6.98
C LEU A 135 2.52 5.66 8.14
N ARG A 136 2.54 4.88 9.23
CA ARG A 136 1.81 5.19 10.47
C ARG A 136 2.71 4.98 11.68
N PHE A 137 2.80 5.98 12.54
CA PHE A 137 3.68 5.96 13.71
C PHE A 137 2.98 6.49 14.96
N GLY A 138 3.57 6.23 16.13
CA GLY A 138 3.18 6.82 17.40
C GLY A 138 3.41 8.34 17.48
N SER A 139 3.30 8.90 18.67
CA SER A 139 3.62 10.31 18.90
C SER A 139 5.11 10.62 18.73
N LEU A 140 5.42 11.68 17.96
CA LEU A 140 6.78 12.19 17.78
C LEU A 140 7.42 12.75 19.06
N GLU A 141 6.67 12.92 20.15
CA GLU A 141 7.27 13.28 21.45
C GLU A 141 8.04 12.08 22.05
N ASN A 142 7.72 10.84 21.65
CA ASN A 142 8.45 9.64 22.06
C ASN A 142 9.77 9.48 21.25
N PRO A 143 10.95 9.44 21.91
CA PRO A 143 12.23 9.25 21.23
C PRO A 143 12.33 7.94 20.44
N ARG A 144 11.70 6.85 20.91
CA ARG A 144 11.68 5.57 20.19
C ARG A 144 10.91 5.70 18.88
N VAL A 145 9.79 6.43 18.88
CA VAL A 145 9.03 6.70 17.66
C VAL A 145 9.86 7.51 16.67
N ARG A 146 10.58 8.57 17.13
CA ARG A 146 11.48 9.32 16.24
C ARG A 146 12.56 8.44 15.62
N TYR A 147 13.12 7.49 16.39
CA TYR A 147 14.06 6.49 15.86
C TYR A 147 13.43 5.57 14.81
N LEU A 148 12.18 5.13 15.00
CA LEU A 148 11.45 4.32 14.02
C LEU A 148 11.20 5.09 12.72
N VAL A 149 10.72 6.33 12.84
CA VAL A 149 10.50 7.23 11.68
C VAL A 149 11.80 7.42 10.91
N ASP A 150 12.90 7.74 11.60
CA ASP A 150 14.21 7.94 10.97
C ASP A 150 14.75 6.69 10.28
N GLY A 151 14.70 5.54 10.94
CA GLY A 151 15.15 4.29 10.34
C GLY A 151 14.33 3.94 9.11
N VAL A 152 13.00 3.97 9.19
CA VAL A 152 12.10 3.61 8.09
C VAL A 152 12.29 4.52 6.89
N VAL A 153 12.32 5.84 7.11
CA VAL A 153 12.48 6.81 6.02
C VAL A 153 13.83 6.63 5.34
N ARG A 154 14.92 6.50 6.10
CA ARG A 154 16.24 6.26 5.49
C ARG A 154 16.31 4.93 4.74
N GLY A 155 15.72 3.87 5.28
CA GLY A 155 15.67 2.56 4.63
C GLY A 155 14.95 2.58 3.28
N ILE A 156 13.78 3.23 3.23
CA ILE A 156 13.01 3.42 1.99
C ILE A 156 13.81 4.24 0.98
N GLY A 157 14.35 5.38 1.42
CA GLY A 157 15.11 6.28 0.56
C GLY A 157 16.34 5.61 -0.02
N ASP A 158 17.17 4.99 0.81
CA ASP A 158 18.42 4.37 0.37
C ASP A 158 18.18 3.24 -0.65
N TYR A 159 17.15 2.41 -0.43
CA TYR A 159 16.81 1.33 -1.36
C TYR A 159 16.27 1.88 -2.68
N GLY A 160 15.23 2.71 -2.64
CA GLY A 160 14.59 3.28 -3.84
C GLY A 160 15.55 4.14 -4.68
N ASN A 161 16.37 4.97 -4.03
CA ASN A 161 17.36 5.83 -4.68
C ASN A 161 18.45 5.00 -5.38
N SER A 162 18.95 3.96 -4.71
CA SER A 162 20.00 3.08 -5.27
C SER A 162 19.48 2.23 -6.42
N PHE A 163 18.25 1.72 -6.30
CA PHE A 163 17.57 0.97 -7.35
C PHE A 163 17.20 1.85 -8.55
N GLY A 164 16.91 3.13 -8.31
CA GLY A 164 16.57 4.11 -9.34
C GLY A 164 15.09 4.09 -9.73
N VAL A 165 14.20 3.96 -8.74
CA VAL A 165 12.76 4.19 -8.89
C VAL A 165 12.35 5.32 -7.96
N PRO A 166 11.69 6.38 -8.49
CA PRO A 166 11.33 7.51 -7.66
C PRO A 166 10.16 7.17 -6.73
N THR A 167 10.23 7.64 -5.48
CA THR A 167 9.08 7.65 -4.56
C THR A 167 8.34 8.97 -4.73
N VAL A 168 7.13 8.93 -5.28
CA VAL A 168 6.49 10.11 -5.87
C VAL A 168 5.28 10.61 -5.08
N ALA A 169 4.71 9.78 -4.22
CA ALA A 169 3.60 10.13 -3.33
C ALA A 169 3.61 9.23 -2.09
N GLY A 170 2.67 9.47 -1.19
CA GLY A 170 2.51 8.71 0.04
C GLY A 170 1.79 9.50 1.10
N GLU A 171 1.52 8.85 2.23
CA GLU A 171 0.87 9.44 3.40
C GLU A 171 1.64 9.08 4.68
N VAL A 172 1.65 10.00 5.65
CA VAL A 172 2.30 9.80 6.96
C VAL A 172 1.38 10.33 8.05
N TYR A 173 0.92 9.43 8.93
CA TYR A 173 0.13 9.82 10.10
C TYR A 173 0.81 9.41 11.41
N PHE A 174 0.48 10.17 12.43
CA PHE A 174 0.92 10.03 13.80
C PHE A 174 -0.29 9.92 14.72
N ASP A 175 -0.40 8.80 15.43
CA ASP A 175 -1.42 8.57 16.46
C ASP A 175 -0.88 7.57 17.49
N GLU A 176 -1.22 7.76 18.77
CA GLU A 176 -0.73 6.93 19.88
C GLU A 176 -1.07 5.43 19.73
N CYS A 177 -2.09 5.08 18.94
CA CYS A 177 -2.42 3.68 18.66
C CYS A 177 -1.33 2.92 17.90
N TYR A 178 -0.40 3.61 17.24
CA TYR A 178 0.71 3.01 16.49
C TYR A 178 2.05 3.05 17.25
N THR A 179 2.04 3.41 18.53
CA THR A 179 3.28 3.56 19.32
C THR A 179 4.05 2.25 19.47
N GLY A 180 3.37 1.12 19.74
CA GLY A 180 4.02 -0.20 19.82
C GLY A 180 4.13 -0.91 18.47
N ASN A 181 3.27 -0.59 17.52
CA ASN A 181 3.18 -1.23 16.21
C ASN A 181 3.11 -0.16 15.10
N PRO A 182 4.25 0.28 14.53
CA PRO A 182 4.25 1.13 13.35
C PRO A 182 3.73 0.34 12.14
N LEU A 183 3.05 1.04 11.22
CA LEU A 183 2.66 0.46 9.92
C LEU A 183 3.55 1.05 8.83
N VAL A 184 4.17 0.17 8.05
CA VAL A 184 5.10 0.52 6.97
C VAL A 184 4.63 -0.20 5.72
N ASN A 185 3.82 0.51 4.92
CA ASN A 185 3.32 -0.02 3.67
C ASN A 185 4.08 0.60 2.49
N ALA A 186 4.55 -0.22 1.56
CA ALA A 186 5.20 0.21 0.33
C ALA A 186 4.36 -0.21 -0.88
N MET A 187 4.16 0.71 -1.80
CA MET A 187 3.46 0.50 -3.07
C MET A 187 4.44 0.72 -4.22
N ALA A 188 4.35 -0.10 -5.26
CA ALA A 188 5.09 0.12 -6.49
C ALA A 188 4.14 0.10 -7.69
N VAL A 189 4.49 0.89 -8.72
CA VAL A 189 3.76 1.02 -9.98
C VAL A 189 4.74 0.77 -11.12
N GLY A 190 4.39 -0.13 -12.03
CA GLY A 190 5.14 -0.44 -13.23
C GLY A 190 4.30 -0.39 -14.49
N ILE A 191 4.97 -0.23 -15.63
CA ILE A 191 4.33 -0.22 -16.96
C ILE A 191 4.90 -1.33 -17.83
N MET A 192 4.06 -1.83 -18.73
CA MET A 192 4.43 -2.86 -19.68
C MET A 192 3.61 -2.78 -20.96
N LYS A 193 3.93 -3.65 -21.93
CA LYS A 193 3.05 -3.88 -23.07
C LYS A 193 1.94 -4.85 -22.68
N SER A 194 0.72 -4.59 -23.13
CA SER A 194 -0.45 -5.41 -22.77
C SER A 194 -0.38 -6.84 -23.31
N ASP A 195 0.44 -7.12 -24.33
CA ASP A 195 0.63 -8.45 -24.94
C ASP A 195 1.81 -9.25 -24.35
N ARG A 196 2.45 -8.74 -23.27
CA ARG A 196 3.69 -9.32 -22.71
C ARG A 196 3.61 -9.64 -21.22
N VAL A 197 2.42 -9.99 -20.73
CA VAL A 197 2.22 -10.42 -19.32
C VAL A 197 2.99 -11.71 -19.08
N ALA A 198 3.92 -11.68 -18.13
CA ALA A 198 4.61 -12.87 -17.68
C ALA A 198 3.69 -13.65 -16.74
N SER A 199 3.65 -14.97 -16.90
CA SER A 199 2.82 -15.86 -16.10
C SER A 199 3.60 -16.42 -14.91
N ALA A 200 2.98 -16.49 -13.74
CA ALA A 200 3.50 -17.24 -12.60
C ALA A 200 3.26 -18.77 -12.69
N THR A 201 3.51 -19.41 -13.84
CA THR A 201 3.21 -20.84 -14.06
C THR A 201 4.44 -21.68 -14.39
N ALA A 202 4.47 -22.91 -13.88
CA ALA A 202 5.33 -23.96 -14.37
C ALA A 202 4.50 -24.97 -15.17
N GLU A 203 4.71 -25.05 -16.49
CA GLU A 203 4.04 -26.02 -17.35
C GLU A 203 5.01 -26.60 -18.38
N GLY A 204 4.60 -27.66 -19.08
CA GLY A 204 5.41 -28.37 -20.05
C GLY A 204 6.44 -29.31 -19.41
N VAL A 205 6.09 -30.60 -19.33
CA VAL A 205 6.91 -31.64 -18.71
C VAL A 205 8.35 -31.61 -19.23
N GLY A 206 9.29 -31.53 -18.28
CA GLY A 206 10.73 -31.48 -18.56
C GLY A 206 11.26 -30.08 -18.92
N ASN A 207 10.46 -29.03 -18.87
CA ASN A 207 10.98 -27.66 -18.83
C ASN A 207 11.84 -27.48 -17.58
N PRO A 208 13.03 -26.87 -17.69
CA PRO A 208 13.92 -26.69 -16.55
C PRO A 208 13.41 -25.64 -15.56
N ILE A 209 13.63 -25.91 -14.28
CA ILE A 209 13.44 -24.95 -13.19
C ILE A 209 14.81 -24.41 -12.79
N MET A 210 14.97 -23.09 -12.86
CA MET A 210 16.21 -22.37 -12.63
C MET A 210 16.04 -21.35 -11.51
N ILE A 211 17.01 -21.26 -10.61
CA ILE A 211 17.14 -20.14 -9.67
C ILE A 211 18.09 -19.13 -10.27
N VAL A 212 17.72 -17.85 -10.18
CA VAL A 212 18.52 -16.72 -10.64
C VAL A 212 18.64 -15.64 -9.57
N GLY A 213 19.74 -14.88 -9.59
CA GLY A 213 19.99 -13.78 -8.66
C GLY A 213 20.96 -14.16 -7.53
N SER A 214 20.67 -13.70 -6.31
CA SER A 214 21.51 -13.88 -5.13
C SER A 214 21.62 -15.33 -4.63
N LYS A 215 22.63 -15.61 -3.81
CA LYS A 215 22.82 -16.92 -3.16
C LYS A 215 21.99 -17.05 -1.90
N THR A 216 21.50 -18.26 -1.65
CA THR A 216 20.68 -18.63 -0.49
C THR A 216 21.53 -18.69 0.79
N GLY A 217 21.09 -18.00 1.85
CA GLY A 217 21.68 -18.01 3.19
C GLY A 217 20.63 -18.32 4.26
N ARG A 218 21.01 -18.31 5.54
CA ARG A 218 20.09 -18.52 6.68
C ARG A 218 19.36 -17.24 7.06
N ASP A 219 18.72 -16.61 6.09
CA ASP A 219 18.05 -15.33 6.28
C ASP A 219 16.55 -15.54 6.42
N GLY A 220 15.95 -14.88 7.41
CA GLY A 220 14.49 -14.85 7.58
C GLY A 220 13.82 -16.21 7.75
N ILE A 221 14.55 -17.25 8.14
CA ILE A 221 13.93 -18.56 8.43
C ILE A 221 12.99 -18.32 9.63
N HIS A 222 11.68 -18.51 9.41
CA HIS A 222 10.55 -18.15 10.29
C HIS A 222 10.04 -16.69 10.23
N GLY A 223 10.44 -15.89 9.24
CA GLY A 223 9.98 -14.50 9.06
C GLY A 223 8.46 -14.38 8.87
N ALA A 224 7.87 -15.20 8.00
CA ALA A 224 6.41 -15.23 7.81
C ALA A 224 5.63 -15.66 9.07
N THR A 225 6.18 -16.57 9.87
CA THR A 225 5.59 -16.97 11.16
C THR A 225 5.68 -15.82 12.17
N PHE A 226 6.82 -15.13 12.20
CA PHE A 226 7.02 -13.94 13.04
C PHE A 226 6.02 -12.81 12.72
N ALA A 227 5.71 -12.59 11.44
CA ALA A 227 4.68 -11.65 11.00
C ALA A 227 3.24 -12.11 11.29
N SER A 228 3.05 -13.34 11.77
CA SER A 228 1.76 -13.94 12.14
C SER A 228 1.54 -14.02 13.66
N GLU A 229 2.37 -13.35 14.46
CA GLU A 229 2.30 -13.32 15.93
C GLU A 229 2.25 -11.87 16.47
N GLU A 230 1.77 -11.70 17.71
CA GLU A 230 1.73 -10.42 18.41
C GLU A 230 3.15 -9.96 18.82
N LEU A 231 3.44 -8.66 18.74
CA LEU A 231 4.74 -8.13 19.17
C LEU A 231 4.87 -8.17 20.70
N SER A 232 6.02 -8.64 21.19
CA SER A 232 6.35 -8.72 22.62
C SER A 232 7.83 -8.40 22.88
N GLU A 233 8.23 -8.29 24.16
CA GLU A 233 9.65 -8.12 24.53
C GLU A 233 10.55 -9.25 23.97
N LYS A 234 9.99 -10.45 23.73
CA LYS A 234 10.73 -11.57 23.11
C LYS A 234 11.01 -11.31 21.63
N SER A 235 10.13 -10.58 20.94
CA SER A 235 10.28 -10.22 19.53
C SER A 235 11.53 -9.37 19.28
N GLU A 236 11.93 -8.52 20.25
CA GLU A 236 13.16 -7.70 20.13
C GLU A 236 14.44 -8.56 20.05
N SER A 237 14.43 -9.74 20.67
CA SER A 237 15.58 -10.66 20.63
C SER A 237 15.81 -11.30 19.26
N GLN A 238 14.85 -11.18 18.33
CA GLN A 238 14.95 -11.69 16.97
C GLN A 238 15.51 -10.67 15.96
N ARG A 239 16.09 -9.55 16.41
CA ARG A 239 16.69 -8.53 15.52
C ARG A 239 17.58 -9.07 14.40
N SER A 240 18.32 -10.16 14.65
CA SER A 240 19.21 -10.79 13.68
C SER A 240 18.50 -11.55 12.56
N SER A 241 17.19 -11.78 12.66
CA SER A 241 16.39 -12.41 11.59
C SER A 241 15.93 -11.41 10.53
N VAL A 242 16.00 -10.10 10.80
CA VAL A 242 15.67 -9.07 9.81
C VAL A 242 16.76 -9.02 8.75
N GLN A 243 16.32 -9.18 7.50
CA GLN A 243 17.17 -9.36 6.34
C GLN A 243 17.77 -8.02 5.90
N VAL A 244 18.91 -8.08 5.20
CA VAL A 244 19.53 -6.91 4.57
C VAL A 244 19.29 -7.01 3.07
N GLY A 245 18.68 -5.99 2.49
CA GLY A 245 18.46 -5.92 1.05
C GLY A 245 19.67 -5.37 0.29
N ASP A 246 19.82 -5.79 -0.96
CA ASP A 246 20.85 -5.30 -1.90
C ASP A 246 20.19 -4.68 -3.16
N PRO A 247 19.88 -3.37 -3.13
CA PRO A 247 19.22 -2.70 -4.25
C PRO A 247 20.04 -2.69 -5.54
N PHE A 248 21.37 -2.84 -5.45
CA PHE A 248 22.23 -2.86 -6.64
C PHE A 248 22.11 -4.19 -7.38
N THR A 249 22.11 -5.31 -6.63
CA THR A 249 21.87 -6.63 -7.21
C THR A 249 20.44 -6.72 -7.77
N GLU A 250 19.45 -6.19 -7.06
CA GLU A 250 18.07 -6.19 -7.54
C GLU A 250 17.88 -5.36 -8.82
N LYS A 251 18.62 -4.25 -8.95
CA LYS A 251 18.62 -3.48 -10.18
C LYS A 251 19.14 -4.29 -11.38
N LEU A 252 20.19 -5.08 -11.20
CA LEU A 252 20.70 -5.98 -12.24
C LEU A 252 19.66 -7.06 -12.56
N LEU A 253 19.00 -7.59 -11.51
CA LEU A 253 17.98 -8.62 -11.62
C LEU A 253 16.83 -8.16 -12.51
N VAL A 254 16.30 -6.95 -12.29
CA VAL A 254 15.25 -6.34 -13.12
C VAL A 254 15.61 -6.32 -14.60
N GLU A 255 16.83 -5.88 -14.94
CA GLU A 255 17.21 -5.75 -16.34
C GLU A 255 17.36 -7.13 -17.01
N ALA A 256 17.87 -8.13 -16.29
CA ALA A 256 17.93 -9.51 -16.77
C ALA A 256 16.52 -10.12 -16.94
N THR A 257 15.64 -9.93 -15.96
CA THR A 257 14.26 -10.43 -15.95
C THR A 257 13.46 -9.88 -17.13
N LEU A 258 13.48 -8.56 -17.32
CA LEU A 258 12.75 -7.94 -18.41
C LEU A 258 13.32 -8.39 -19.78
N GLU A 259 14.63 -8.63 -19.88
CA GLU A 259 15.25 -9.11 -21.12
C GLU A 259 14.83 -10.55 -21.48
N ILE A 260 14.73 -11.48 -20.52
CA ILE A 260 14.28 -12.86 -20.79
C ILE A 260 12.79 -12.93 -21.14
N ILE A 261 11.97 -12.06 -20.54
CA ILE A 261 10.53 -11.92 -20.84
C ILE A 261 10.34 -11.34 -22.24
N ASP A 262 11.04 -10.25 -22.56
CA ASP A 262 10.97 -9.61 -23.88
C ASP A 262 11.39 -10.55 -25.03
N LYS A 263 12.36 -11.43 -24.78
CA LYS A 263 12.84 -12.44 -25.73
C LYS A 263 12.00 -13.72 -25.76
N ASP A 264 10.95 -13.82 -24.94
CA ASP A 264 10.03 -14.96 -24.88
C ASP A 264 10.76 -16.30 -24.60
N LEU A 265 11.71 -16.29 -23.65
CA LEU A 265 12.57 -17.45 -23.32
C LEU A 265 12.00 -18.36 -22.23
N ILE A 266 10.99 -17.89 -21.51
CA ILE A 266 10.47 -18.54 -20.31
C ILE A 266 9.00 -18.90 -20.47
N VAL A 267 8.58 -19.92 -19.72
CA VAL A 267 7.17 -20.29 -19.54
C VAL A 267 6.56 -19.46 -18.43
N GLY A 268 7.32 -19.27 -17.35
CA GLY A 268 6.89 -18.45 -16.23
C GLY A 268 8.02 -18.12 -15.28
N ILE A 269 7.73 -17.20 -14.38
CA ILE A 269 8.68 -16.65 -13.41
C ILE A 269 7.92 -16.31 -12.13
N GLN A 270 8.60 -16.47 -10.99
CA GLN A 270 8.06 -16.10 -9.70
C GLN A 270 9.16 -15.47 -8.84
N ASP A 271 8.82 -14.41 -8.12
CA ASP A 271 9.68 -13.85 -7.10
C ASP A 271 9.81 -14.82 -5.92
N MET A 272 10.87 -14.63 -5.12
CA MET A 272 11.12 -15.41 -3.92
C MET A 272 11.10 -14.49 -2.70
N GLY A 273 9.93 -14.36 -2.08
CA GLY A 273 9.72 -13.65 -0.82
C GLY A 273 9.58 -14.62 0.37
N ALA A 274 8.45 -14.50 1.09
CA ALA A 274 8.10 -15.38 2.20
C ALA A 274 8.10 -16.85 1.79
N ALA A 275 8.65 -17.73 2.65
CA ALA A 275 8.89 -19.14 2.36
C ALA A 275 9.82 -19.45 1.16
N GLY A 276 10.42 -18.46 0.51
CA GLY A 276 11.46 -18.62 -0.51
C GLY A 276 11.13 -19.64 -1.60
N ILE A 277 12.01 -20.64 -1.75
CA ILE A 277 11.89 -21.69 -2.79
C ILE A 277 10.57 -22.46 -2.65
N THR A 278 10.13 -22.67 -1.41
CA THR A 278 8.91 -23.44 -1.13
C THR A 278 7.69 -22.77 -1.73
N CYS A 279 7.51 -21.48 -1.45
CA CYS A 279 6.39 -20.70 -1.97
C CYS A 279 6.41 -20.72 -3.50
N SER A 280 7.51 -20.27 -4.11
CA SER A 280 7.60 -20.12 -5.56
C SER A 280 7.41 -21.45 -6.32
N CYS A 281 7.98 -22.56 -5.81
CA CYS A 281 7.75 -23.88 -6.41
C CYS A 281 6.28 -24.30 -6.29
N SER A 282 5.68 -24.16 -5.10
CA SER A 282 4.31 -24.61 -4.88
C SER A 282 3.28 -23.81 -5.70
N GLU A 283 3.42 -22.49 -5.76
CA GLU A 283 2.53 -21.60 -6.50
C GLU A 283 2.62 -21.83 -8.02
N MET A 284 3.83 -21.84 -8.57
CA MET A 284 4.02 -22.08 -10.01
C MET A 284 3.51 -23.46 -10.43
N SER A 285 3.72 -24.47 -9.58
CA SER A 285 3.27 -25.85 -9.79
C SER A 285 1.74 -25.97 -9.74
N ALA A 286 1.10 -25.42 -8.70
CA ALA A 286 -0.35 -25.49 -8.54
C ALA A 286 -1.06 -24.74 -9.67
N LYS A 287 -0.60 -23.53 -10.00
CA LYS A 287 -1.21 -22.71 -11.06
C LYS A 287 -1.03 -23.32 -12.46
N GLY A 288 0.12 -23.94 -12.72
CA GLY A 288 0.36 -24.66 -13.98
C GLY A 288 -0.28 -26.05 -14.05
N GLU A 289 -1.03 -26.46 -13.02
CA GLU A 289 -1.54 -27.83 -12.83
C GLU A 289 -0.48 -28.93 -13.07
N SER A 290 0.77 -28.64 -12.71
CA SER A 290 1.93 -29.50 -12.93
C SER A 290 2.61 -29.82 -11.61
N GLY A 291 3.61 -30.71 -11.63
CA GLY A 291 4.54 -30.91 -10.51
C GLY A 291 5.87 -30.20 -10.76
N ILE A 292 6.65 -30.02 -9.69
CA ILE A 292 8.03 -29.53 -9.76
C ILE A 292 8.92 -30.48 -8.96
N GLU A 293 9.94 -31.01 -9.63
CA GLU A 293 11.00 -31.80 -8.98
C GLU A 293 12.30 -30.99 -8.95
N ILE A 294 12.84 -30.75 -7.76
CA ILE A 294 14.12 -30.05 -7.56
C ILE A 294 15.14 -30.93 -6.84
N ASP A 295 16.40 -30.73 -7.21
CA ASP A 295 17.59 -31.21 -6.50
C ASP A 295 18.18 -30.05 -5.71
N ILE A 296 17.95 -30.07 -4.40
CA ILE A 296 18.24 -28.93 -3.53
C ILE A 296 19.76 -28.71 -3.36
N GLU A 297 20.60 -29.72 -3.65
CA GLU A 297 22.06 -29.59 -3.62
C GLU A 297 22.60 -28.68 -4.74
N LYS A 298 21.80 -28.45 -5.78
CA LYS A 298 22.16 -27.52 -6.87
C LYS A 298 21.85 -26.07 -6.53
N VAL A 299 21.09 -25.81 -5.48
CA VAL A 299 20.76 -24.44 -5.08
C VAL A 299 22.05 -23.70 -4.70
N PRO A 300 22.33 -22.53 -5.28
CA PRO A 300 23.45 -21.71 -4.85
C PRO A 300 23.29 -21.30 -3.39
N VAL A 301 24.19 -21.75 -2.52
CA VAL A 301 24.24 -21.39 -1.10
C VAL A 301 25.49 -20.57 -0.78
N ARG A 302 25.37 -19.60 0.14
CA ARG A 302 26.51 -18.81 0.62
C ARG A 302 27.07 -19.29 1.96
N GLU A 303 26.31 -20.13 2.68
CA GLU A 303 26.73 -20.72 3.95
C GLU A 303 26.93 -22.23 3.83
N THR A 304 27.97 -22.75 4.49
CA THR A 304 28.26 -24.18 4.51
C THR A 304 27.33 -24.92 5.48
N GLY A 305 27.01 -26.17 5.16
CA GLY A 305 26.26 -27.05 6.07
C GLY A 305 24.78 -26.69 6.21
N MET A 306 24.22 -25.94 5.26
CA MET A 306 22.79 -25.70 5.23
C MET A 306 22.03 -27.00 4.98
N ILE A 307 20.97 -27.24 5.74
CA ILE A 307 20.12 -28.44 5.62
C ILE A 307 18.92 -28.18 4.68
N PRO A 308 18.24 -29.20 4.13
CA PRO A 308 17.08 -29.01 3.25
C PRO A 308 16.04 -28.01 3.80
N TYR A 309 15.73 -28.12 5.09
CA TYR A 309 14.83 -27.22 5.82
C TYR A 309 15.23 -25.75 5.66
N GLU A 310 16.50 -25.43 5.92
CA GLU A 310 17.02 -24.06 5.88
C GLU A 310 17.07 -23.51 4.45
N ILE A 311 17.44 -24.34 3.47
CA ILE A 311 17.52 -23.89 2.07
C ILE A 311 16.12 -23.60 1.51
N LEU A 312 15.14 -24.47 1.82
CA LEU A 312 13.78 -24.35 1.31
C LEU A 312 13.00 -23.17 1.90
N LEU A 313 13.24 -22.86 3.18
CA LEU A 313 12.52 -21.82 3.92
C LEU A 313 13.31 -20.51 4.04
N SER A 314 14.49 -20.44 3.43
CA SER A 314 15.28 -19.22 3.38
C SER A 314 14.58 -18.14 2.58
N GLU A 315 14.43 -16.98 3.21
CA GLU A 315 13.84 -15.78 2.63
C GLU A 315 14.92 -14.80 2.16
N SER A 316 16.14 -15.27 1.83
CA SER A 316 17.19 -14.44 1.24
C SER A 316 16.65 -13.62 0.06
N GLN A 317 16.98 -12.33 0.05
CA GLN A 317 16.47 -11.34 -0.91
C GLN A 317 17.11 -11.46 -2.30
N GLU A 318 16.56 -10.72 -3.27
CA GLU A 318 17.04 -10.60 -4.66
C GLU A 318 17.21 -11.94 -5.41
N ARG A 319 16.21 -12.82 -5.30
CA ARG A 319 16.15 -14.12 -5.99
C ARG A 319 14.82 -14.31 -6.70
N MET A 320 14.84 -15.12 -7.75
CA MET A 320 13.65 -15.55 -8.47
C MET A 320 13.74 -17.01 -8.91
N LEU A 321 12.58 -17.62 -9.09
CA LEU A 321 12.42 -18.94 -9.68
C LEU A 321 11.91 -18.79 -11.13
N VAL A 322 12.59 -19.44 -12.08
CA VAL A 322 12.28 -19.33 -13.51
C VAL A 322 11.99 -20.70 -14.10
N CYS A 323 10.83 -20.85 -14.73
CA CYS A 323 10.50 -22.00 -15.57
C CYS A 323 10.93 -21.69 -17.02
N VAL A 324 12.07 -22.23 -17.44
CA VAL A 324 12.68 -21.94 -18.73
C VAL A 324 12.06 -22.81 -19.83
N LYS A 325 11.88 -22.28 -21.05
CA LYS A 325 11.51 -23.11 -22.20
C LYS A 325 12.65 -24.06 -22.53
N LYS A 326 12.36 -25.37 -22.56
CA LYS A 326 13.35 -26.40 -22.89
C LYS A 326 14.08 -26.10 -24.21
N GLY A 327 15.40 -26.20 -24.17
CA GLY A 327 16.29 -25.87 -25.30
C GLY A 327 16.72 -24.40 -25.37
N ARG A 328 16.21 -23.52 -24.49
CA ARG A 328 16.59 -22.09 -24.39
C ARG A 328 17.43 -21.78 -23.15
N GLU A 329 17.88 -22.80 -22.41
CA GLU A 329 18.58 -22.66 -21.13
C GLU A 329 19.87 -21.86 -21.27
N ALA A 330 20.65 -22.15 -22.31
CA ALA A 330 21.91 -21.45 -22.57
C ALA A 330 21.68 -19.95 -22.85
N GLU A 331 20.62 -19.59 -23.58
CA GLU A 331 20.29 -18.19 -23.85
C GLU A 331 19.87 -17.44 -22.58
N VAL A 332 19.14 -18.10 -21.68
CA VAL A 332 18.82 -17.52 -20.37
C VAL A 332 20.09 -17.31 -19.56
N SER A 333 20.96 -18.32 -19.44
CA SER A 333 22.22 -18.18 -18.70
C SER A 333 23.14 -17.10 -19.27
N GLU A 334 23.26 -16.98 -20.59
CA GLU A 334 24.04 -15.91 -21.24
C GLU A 334 23.53 -14.50 -20.87
N ILE A 335 22.21 -14.33 -20.67
CA ILE A 335 21.63 -13.04 -20.26
C ILE A 335 21.98 -12.75 -18.80
N PHE A 336 21.83 -13.71 -17.89
CA PHE A 336 22.19 -13.51 -16.49
C PHE A 336 23.70 -13.30 -16.31
N ASP A 337 24.55 -14.02 -17.05
CA ASP A 337 26.00 -13.82 -17.07
C ASP A 337 26.38 -12.41 -17.55
N LYS A 338 25.70 -11.90 -18.59
CA LYS A 338 25.87 -10.51 -19.08
C LYS A 338 25.61 -9.47 -17.99
N TRP A 339 24.62 -9.72 -17.12
CA TRP A 339 24.27 -8.84 -16.00
C TRP A 339 25.04 -9.16 -14.72
N GLY A 340 25.92 -10.17 -14.73
CA GLY A 340 26.76 -10.54 -13.58
C GLY A 340 26.00 -11.27 -12.47
N LEU A 341 24.94 -12.01 -12.81
CA LEU A 341 24.07 -12.71 -11.87
C LEU A 341 24.20 -14.23 -12.03
N ASP A 342 24.11 -14.96 -10.90
CA ASP A 342 24.11 -16.42 -10.92
C ASP A 342 22.80 -16.93 -11.56
N SER A 343 22.91 -17.99 -12.36
CA SER A 343 21.75 -18.72 -12.93
C SER A 343 22.01 -20.23 -12.92
N VAL A 344 21.20 -20.99 -12.19
CA VAL A 344 21.43 -22.43 -11.97
C VAL A 344 20.16 -23.25 -12.11
N ILE A 345 20.21 -24.27 -12.98
CA ILE A 345 19.13 -25.25 -13.13
C ILE A 345 19.14 -26.16 -11.90
N ILE A 346 18.08 -26.08 -11.11
CA ILE A 346 17.90 -26.88 -9.90
C ILE A 346 16.94 -28.06 -10.11
N GLY A 347 16.08 -27.99 -11.14
CA GLY A 347 15.00 -28.95 -11.27
C GLY A 347 14.32 -28.94 -12.62
N LYS A 348 13.12 -29.52 -12.66
CA LYS A 348 12.28 -29.63 -13.86
C LYS A 348 10.80 -29.76 -13.52
N VAL A 349 9.95 -29.43 -14.49
CA VAL A 349 8.50 -29.66 -14.44
C VAL A 349 8.16 -31.15 -14.62
N THR A 350 7.22 -31.65 -13.82
CA THR A 350 6.64 -33.00 -13.86
C THR A 350 5.11 -32.93 -14.06
N ASP A 351 4.45 -34.07 -14.26
CA ASP A 351 3.00 -34.18 -14.50
C ASP A 351 2.22 -34.80 -13.33
N ASP A 352 2.87 -34.99 -12.18
CA ASP A 352 2.30 -35.66 -11.00
C ASP A 352 1.64 -34.70 -10.00
N LYS A 353 1.69 -33.39 -10.24
CA LYS A 353 1.16 -32.33 -9.37
C LYS A 353 1.81 -32.28 -7.98
N LEU A 354 3.01 -32.84 -7.85
CA LEU A 354 3.77 -32.89 -6.60
C LEU A 354 4.94 -31.90 -6.62
N MET A 355 5.16 -31.23 -5.50
CA MET A 355 6.44 -30.61 -5.19
C MET A 355 7.35 -31.68 -4.58
N THR A 356 8.33 -32.15 -5.35
CA THR A 356 9.30 -33.17 -4.93
C THR A 356 10.68 -32.56 -4.74
N VAL A 357 11.23 -32.69 -3.53
CA VAL A 357 12.58 -32.21 -3.20
C VAL A 357 13.51 -33.40 -2.97
N LYS A 358 14.63 -33.42 -3.69
CA LYS A 358 15.70 -34.43 -3.54
C LYS A 358 16.93 -33.84 -2.87
N TRP A 359 17.59 -34.66 -2.06
CA TRP A 359 18.89 -34.41 -1.44
C TRP A 359 19.70 -35.71 -1.48
N ASN A 360 20.94 -35.69 -1.99
CA ASN A 360 21.77 -36.87 -2.22
C ASN A 360 21.06 -37.96 -3.06
N GLY A 361 20.18 -37.55 -3.98
CA GLY A 361 19.36 -38.44 -4.80
C GLY A 361 18.19 -39.12 -4.05
N GLU A 362 18.02 -38.89 -2.75
CA GLU A 362 16.88 -39.38 -1.96
C GLU A 362 15.79 -38.29 -1.86
N VAL A 363 14.52 -38.70 -1.85
CA VAL A 363 13.39 -37.76 -1.67
C VAL A 363 13.32 -37.36 -0.20
N VAL A 364 13.45 -36.07 0.08
CA VAL A 364 13.39 -35.50 1.44
C VAL A 364 12.08 -34.75 1.72
N SER A 365 11.35 -34.37 0.69
CA SER A 365 9.99 -33.83 0.81
C SER A 365 9.21 -34.18 -0.45
N GLN A 366 7.94 -34.56 -0.28
CA GLN A 366 7.02 -34.80 -1.38
C GLN A 366 5.60 -34.42 -0.95
N ILE A 367 5.11 -33.29 -1.45
CA ILE A 367 3.84 -32.69 -1.04
C ILE A 367 3.01 -32.35 -2.29
N PRO A 368 1.69 -32.63 -2.31
CA PRO A 368 0.81 -32.10 -3.36
C PRO A 368 0.82 -30.57 -3.39
N SER A 369 1.19 -29.94 -4.51
CA SER A 369 1.42 -28.48 -4.54
C SER A 369 0.16 -27.67 -4.21
N ASP A 370 -1.02 -28.16 -4.61
CA ASP A 370 -2.31 -27.48 -4.38
C ASP A 370 -2.62 -27.26 -2.89
N CYS A 371 -2.09 -28.09 -1.97
CA CYS A 371 -2.37 -27.92 -0.55
C CYS A 371 -1.52 -26.83 0.12
N LEU A 372 -0.53 -26.28 -0.57
CA LEU A 372 0.38 -25.26 -0.07
C LEU A 372 0.00 -23.85 -0.53
N VAL A 373 -0.97 -23.68 -1.43
CA VAL A 373 -1.26 -22.39 -2.06
C VAL A 373 -2.57 -21.76 -1.58
N LEU A 374 -2.63 -20.43 -1.68
CA LEU A 374 -3.81 -19.63 -1.36
C LEU A 374 -5.03 -20.08 -2.17
N GLY A 375 -6.13 -20.39 -1.47
CA GLY A 375 -7.38 -20.80 -2.11
C GLY A 375 -7.41 -22.23 -2.65
N GLY A 376 -6.31 -22.98 -2.54
CA GLY A 376 -6.24 -24.42 -2.75
C GLY A 376 -6.61 -25.19 -1.47
N GLY A 377 -5.74 -26.11 -1.05
CA GLY A 377 -5.97 -26.98 0.12
C GLY A 377 -5.65 -26.36 1.49
N ALA A 378 -5.09 -25.14 1.54
CA ALA A 378 -4.83 -24.41 2.78
C ALA A 378 -6.13 -24.16 3.58
N PRO A 379 -6.09 -24.10 4.93
CA PRO A 379 -7.27 -23.82 5.74
C PRO A 379 -7.92 -22.48 5.39
N VAL A 380 -9.25 -22.44 5.41
CA VAL A 380 -10.03 -21.20 5.28
C VAL A 380 -11.00 -21.14 6.45
N TYR A 381 -10.95 -20.04 7.19
CA TYR A 381 -11.76 -19.84 8.39
C TYR A 381 -12.82 -18.77 8.17
N HIS A 382 -14.00 -19.06 8.72
CA HIS A 382 -15.04 -18.06 8.97
C HIS A 382 -15.06 -17.81 10.47
N ARG A 383 -14.65 -16.61 10.89
CA ARG A 383 -14.59 -16.26 12.32
C ARG A 383 -15.88 -15.62 12.79
N GLU A 384 -16.13 -15.75 14.08
CA GLU A 384 -17.21 -15.04 14.75
C GLU A 384 -16.90 -13.54 14.76
N THR A 385 -17.91 -12.72 14.45
CA THR A 385 -17.84 -11.25 14.55
C THR A 385 -18.71 -10.77 15.71
N LYS A 386 -18.20 -9.82 16.49
CA LYS A 386 -18.96 -9.14 17.53
C LYS A 386 -18.72 -7.63 17.44
N ARG A 387 -19.77 -6.83 17.29
CA ARG A 387 -19.62 -5.36 17.27
C ARG A 387 -19.06 -4.88 18.63
N PRO A 388 -17.94 -4.13 18.66
CA PRO A 388 -17.38 -3.60 19.90
C PRO A 388 -18.36 -2.67 20.63
N ALA A 389 -18.45 -2.81 21.96
CA ALA A 389 -19.38 -2.00 22.77
C ALA A 389 -18.99 -0.51 22.83
N TYR A 390 -17.70 -0.19 22.70
CA TYR A 390 -17.23 1.20 22.74
C TYR A 390 -17.78 2.05 21.59
N MET A 391 -18.16 1.42 20.47
CA MET A 391 -18.64 2.13 19.28
C MET A 391 -19.93 2.92 19.52
N ASP A 392 -20.76 2.52 20.48
CA ASP A 392 -21.97 3.27 20.84
C ASP A 392 -21.66 4.50 21.69
N GLU A 393 -20.59 4.47 22.47
CA GLU A 393 -20.19 5.59 23.32
C GLU A 393 -19.27 6.57 22.60
N ILE A 394 -18.39 6.09 21.72
CA ILE A 394 -17.43 6.94 21.02
C ILE A 394 -18.09 7.94 20.07
N VAL A 395 -19.24 7.59 19.48
CA VAL A 395 -19.99 8.47 18.57
C VAL A 395 -20.74 9.59 19.29
N LYS A 396 -20.91 9.50 20.61
CA LYS A 396 -21.63 10.49 21.39
C LYS A 396 -20.71 11.66 21.70
N ILE A 397 -21.10 12.84 21.23
CA ILE A 397 -20.41 14.11 21.48
C ILE A 397 -21.44 15.21 21.66
N ASN A 398 -21.16 16.14 22.57
CA ASN A 398 -21.94 17.36 22.74
C ASN A 398 -21.10 18.55 22.28
N LEU A 399 -21.44 19.14 21.13
CA LEU A 399 -20.67 20.23 20.55
C LEU A 399 -20.65 21.49 21.42
N ASP A 400 -21.58 21.64 22.36
CA ASP A 400 -21.60 22.78 23.29
C ASP A 400 -20.49 22.71 24.34
N GLU A 401 -19.81 21.56 24.50
CA GLU A 401 -18.64 21.41 25.37
C GLU A 401 -17.36 21.99 24.73
N TYR A 402 -17.40 22.30 23.44
CA TYR A 402 -16.27 22.82 22.67
C TYR A 402 -16.48 24.32 22.42
N SER A 403 -15.67 25.14 23.09
CA SER A 403 -15.78 26.60 22.99
C SER A 403 -15.52 27.11 21.57
N THR A 404 -16.43 27.95 21.08
CA THR A 404 -16.25 28.72 19.83
C THR A 404 -15.66 30.11 20.07
N ASP A 405 -15.38 30.49 21.32
CA ASP A 405 -14.65 31.72 21.67
C ASP A 405 -13.15 31.41 21.64
N ARG A 406 -12.55 31.53 20.45
CA ARG A 406 -11.15 31.18 20.18
C ARG A 406 -10.52 32.14 19.18
N ASP A 407 -9.20 32.23 19.22
CA ASP A 407 -8.44 32.82 18.14
C ASP A 407 -8.30 31.80 17.00
N TRP A 408 -9.05 32.02 15.92
CA TRP A 408 -9.04 31.14 14.75
C TRP A 408 -7.74 31.24 13.94
N ASN A 409 -6.99 32.34 14.04
CA ASN A 409 -5.67 32.46 13.42
C ASN A 409 -4.69 31.51 14.11
N GLU A 410 -4.60 31.55 15.44
CA GLU A 410 -3.75 30.65 16.22
C GLU A 410 -4.18 29.19 16.03
N THR A 411 -5.50 28.95 15.95
CA THR A 411 -6.05 27.61 15.72
C THR A 411 -5.63 27.07 14.35
N LEU A 412 -5.79 27.83 13.26
CA LEU A 412 -5.36 27.40 11.93
C LEU A 412 -3.84 27.17 11.88
N LEU A 413 -3.03 28.04 12.48
CA LEU A 413 -1.58 27.85 12.55
C LEU A 413 -1.22 26.55 13.30
N THR A 414 -1.93 26.25 14.40
CA THR A 414 -1.76 24.99 15.16
C THR A 414 -2.12 23.77 14.32
N MET A 415 -3.20 23.86 13.54
CA MET A 415 -3.63 22.79 12.63
C MET A 415 -2.59 22.56 11.52
N LEU A 416 -2.13 23.63 10.86
CA LEU A 416 -1.07 23.55 9.84
C LEU A 416 0.26 23.02 10.39
N ALA A 417 0.52 23.18 11.69
CA ALA A 417 1.68 22.62 12.37
C ALA A 417 1.50 21.17 12.86
N SER A 418 0.27 20.61 12.78
CA SER A 418 0.01 19.22 13.18
C SER A 418 0.83 18.28 12.31
N PRO A 419 1.51 17.26 12.87
CA PRO A 419 2.26 16.27 12.09
C PRO A 419 1.45 15.57 10.99
N ASN A 420 0.12 15.46 11.16
CA ASN A 420 -0.76 14.83 10.18
C ASN A 420 -1.06 15.76 8.98
N ILE A 421 -1.09 17.07 9.19
CA ILE A 421 -1.40 18.07 8.15
C ILE A 421 -0.13 18.65 7.52
N CYS A 422 0.85 19.03 8.34
CA CYS A 422 2.02 19.78 7.89
C CYS A 422 2.78 19.11 6.73
N ARG A 423 3.53 19.90 5.99
CA ARG A 423 4.32 19.41 4.86
C ARG A 423 5.29 18.31 5.31
N LYS A 424 5.34 17.21 4.54
CA LYS A 424 6.17 16.03 4.83
C LYS A 424 7.54 16.08 4.13
N ASP A 425 8.10 17.27 3.88
CA ASP A 425 9.37 17.41 3.16
C ASP A 425 10.53 16.70 3.87
N TRP A 426 10.54 16.67 5.22
CA TRP A 426 11.53 15.88 5.97
C TRP A 426 11.59 14.42 5.50
N VAL A 427 10.46 13.85 5.09
CA VAL A 427 10.36 12.49 4.54
C VAL A 427 10.74 12.48 3.06
N PHE A 428 10.07 13.31 2.25
CA PHE A 428 10.20 13.26 0.79
C PHE A 428 11.53 13.76 0.24
N ASP A 429 12.23 14.67 0.91
CA ASP A 429 13.54 15.18 0.48
C ASP A 429 14.66 14.12 0.61
N GLN A 430 14.40 13.04 1.36
CA GLN A 430 15.29 11.89 1.45
C GLN A 430 15.06 10.89 0.29
N TYR A 431 13.97 11.07 -0.46
CA TYR A 431 13.62 10.24 -1.61
C TYR A 431 13.93 10.99 -2.89
N ASP A 432 14.43 10.26 -3.87
CA ASP A 432 14.38 10.75 -5.24
C ASP A 432 12.92 10.69 -5.73
N SER A 433 12.45 11.81 -6.28
CA SER A 433 11.11 11.93 -6.90
C SER A 433 11.16 12.22 -8.40
N MET A 434 12.36 12.26 -9.00
CA MET A 434 12.62 12.80 -10.34
C MET A 434 13.40 11.86 -11.26
N VAL A 435 13.89 10.73 -10.77
CA VAL A 435 14.65 9.73 -11.55
C VAL A 435 13.82 9.31 -12.74
N ARG A 436 14.49 9.24 -13.90
CA ARG A 436 13.88 9.08 -15.23
C ARG A 436 13.06 10.28 -15.72
N THR A 437 13.10 11.43 -15.04
CA THR A 437 12.59 12.75 -15.50
C THR A 437 11.17 12.73 -16.07
N ASN A 438 10.32 11.86 -15.51
CA ASN A 438 8.95 11.63 -15.97
C ASN A 438 7.88 12.22 -15.04
N THR A 439 8.23 12.48 -13.78
CA THR A 439 7.36 13.10 -12.78
C THR A 439 6.98 14.50 -13.22
N SER A 440 5.68 14.73 -13.34
CA SER A 440 5.08 16.04 -13.68
C SER A 440 4.59 16.76 -12.43
N VAL A 441 4.03 16.00 -11.49
CA VAL A 441 3.61 16.47 -10.17
C VAL A 441 4.21 15.48 -9.17
N GLY A 442 5.07 15.98 -8.28
CA GLY A 442 5.72 15.19 -7.24
C GLY A 442 4.92 15.16 -5.93
N PRO A 443 5.53 14.72 -4.83
CA PRO A 443 4.86 14.64 -3.54
C PRO A 443 4.32 16.00 -3.10
N GLY A 444 3.10 16.05 -2.56
CA GLY A 444 2.51 17.28 -2.01
C GLY A 444 1.35 17.93 -2.74
N SER A 445 0.91 17.30 -3.83
CA SER A 445 -0.44 17.52 -4.35
C SER A 445 -1.34 16.35 -3.94
N ASP A 446 -2.64 16.44 -4.21
CA ASP A 446 -3.63 15.37 -4.00
C ASP A 446 -3.19 14.02 -4.59
N ALA A 447 -2.52 14.02 -5.76
CA ALA A 447 -1.94 12.82 -6.36
C ALA A 447 -0.63 13.14 -7.08
N ALA A 448 0.28 12.16 -7.12
CA ALA A 448 1.46 12.24 -7.97
C ALA A 448 1.12 11.93 -9.42
N ILE A 449 1.77 12.60 -10.37
CA ILE A 449 1.50 12.44 -11.80
C ILE A 449 2.79 12.14 -12.57
N LEU A 450 2.80 11.02 -13.30
CA LEU A 450 3.92 10.59 -14.13
C LEU A 450 3.52 10.49 -15.60
N ARG A 451 4.25 11.18 -16.47
CA ARG A 451 3.98 11.15 -17.91
C ARG A 451 4.33 9.78 -18.52
N LEU A 452 3.44 9.30 -19.39
CA LEU A 452 3.69 8.11 -20.19
C LEU A 452 4.45 8.51 -21.46
N ARG A 453 5.75 8.23 -21.48
CA ARG A 453 6.64 8.62 -22.58
C ARG A 453 6.10 8.15 -23.93
N LYS A 454 6.25 9.01 -24.94
CA LYS A 454 5.79 8.79 -26.33
C LYS A 454 4.27 8.72 -26.50
N THR A 455 3.51 9.10 -25.49
CA THR A 455 2.07 9.32 -25.55
C THR A 455 1.74 10.73 -25.07
N ASN A 456 0.49 11.14 -25.18
CA ASN A 456 -0.02 12.36 -24.56
C ASN A 456 -0.69 12.11 -23.20
N LYS A 457 -0.47 10.93 -22.61
CA LYS A 457 -1.12 10.49 -21.37
C LYS A 457 -0.20 10.60 -20.16
N ALA A 458 -0.78 10.57 -18.96
CA ALA A 458 -0.07 10.43 -17.70
C ALA A 458 -0.82 9.52 -16.73
N LEU A 459 -0.10 8.94 -15.77
CA LEU A 459 -0.69 8.19 -14.66
C LEU A 459 -0.73 9.06 -13.41
N ALA A 460 -1.89 9.14 -12.79
CA ALA A 460 -2.05 9.68 -11.44
C ALA A 460 -2.03 8.53 -10.42
N MET A 461 -1.46 8.78 -9.24
CA MET A 461 -1.38 7.77 -8.17
C MET A 461 -1.41 8.41 -6.78
N THR A 462 -2.11 7.76 -5.86
CA THR A 462 -2.29 8.18 -4.46
C THR A 462 -2.37 6.98 -3.52
N THR A 463 -2.18 7.23 -2.22
CA THR A 463 -2.46 6.31 -1.13
C THR A 463 -3.24 7.03 -0.02
N ASP A 464 -4.37 6.47 0.41
CA ASP A 464 -5.27 7.15 1.36
C ASP A 464 -5.88 6.15 2.37
N CYS A 465 -5.95 6.57 3.64
CA CYS A 465 -6.79 5.95 4.67
C CYS A 465 -6.83 6.76 5.99
N ASN A 466 -7.98 7.39 6.27
CA ASN A 466 -8.25 7.91 7.62
C ASN A 466 -8.62 6.79 8.61
N ALA A 467 -7.64 6.35 9.39
CA ALA A 467 -7.83 5.25 10.34
C ALA A 467 -8.73 5.60 11.53
N ARG A 468 -8.90 6.89 11.87
CA ARG A 468 -9.83 7.30 12.94
C ARG A 468 -11.27 7.07 12.52
N TYR A 469 -11.59 7.29 11.25
CA TYR A 469 -12.90 6.97 10.71
C TYR A 469 -13.15 5.47 10.78
N CYS A 470 -12.15 4.67 10.38
CA CYS A 470 -12.24 3.22 10.44
C CYS A 470 -12.36 2.68 11.88
N TYR A 471 -11.76 3.35 12.87
CA TYR A 471 -11.90 3.00 14.28
C TYR A 471 -13.31 3.31 14.83
N VAL A 472 -13.86 4.48 14.49
CA VAL A 472 -15.19 4.90 14.97
C VAL A 472 -16.32 4.17 14.24
N ASN A 473 -16.19 3.98 12.93
CA ASN A 473 -17.14 3.27 12.07
C ASN A 473 -16.40 2.58 10.91
N PRO A 474 -16.01 1.30 11.05
CA PRO A 474 -15.19 0.60 10.06
C PRO A 474 -15.79 0.56 8.65
N ARG A 475 -17.11 0.37 8.52
CA ARG A 475 -17.75 0.33 7.20
C ARG A 475 -17.67 1.68 6.49
N LEU A 476 -18.03 2.75 7.21
CA LEU A 476 -17.98 4.09 6.66
C LEU A 476 -16.54 4.55 6.41
N GLY A 477 -15.60 4.22 7.31
CA GLY A 477 -14.18 4.47 7.10
C GLY A 477 -13.61 3.76 5.87
N GLY A 478 -13.98 2.50 5.65
CA GLY A 478 -13.60 1.77 4.43
C GLY A 478 -14.20 2.37 3.16
N GLN A 479 -15.42 2.93 3.22
CA GLN A 479 -16.02 3.68 2.12
C GLN A 479 -15.28 5.00 1.87
N SER A 480 -15.01 5.76 2.93
CA SER A 480 -14.30 7.05 2.87
C SER A 480 -12.90 6.91 2.30
N ALA A 481 -12.13 5.89 2.69
CA ALA A 481 -10.77 5.69 2.17
C ALA A 481 -10.74 5.49 0.65
N VAL A 482 -11.70 4.73 0.09
CA VAL A 482 -11.82 4.55 -1.37
C VAL A 482 -12.34 5.83 -2.04
N ALA A 483 -13.31 6.50 -1.43
CA ALA A 483 -13.90 7.73 -1.97
C ALA A 483 -12.87 8.87 -2.03
N GLU A 484 -12.07 9.04 -0.99
CA GLU A 484 -10.98 10.02 -0.90
C GLU A 484 -9.89 9.73 -1.93
N ALA A 485 -9.42 8.49 -2.04
CA ALA A 485 -8.47 8.12 -3.08
C ALA A 485 -8.99 8.43 -4.49
N ALA A 486 -10.26 8.14 -4.77
CA ALA A 486 -10.89 8.49 -6.05
C ALA A 486 -10.97 10.01 -6.25
N ARG A 487 -11.29 10.76 -5.19
CA ARG A 487 -11.37 12.22 -5.21
C ARG A 487 -10.02 12.85 -5.51
N ASN A 488 -8.96 12.38 -4.86
CA ASN A 488 -7.59 12.82 -5.07
C ASN A 488 -7.10 12.58 -6.51
N ILE A 489 -7.42 11.40 -7.06
CA ILE A 489 -7.17 11.10 -8.47
C ILE A 489 -7.94 12.07 -9.39
N VAL A 490 -9.21 12.36 -9.10
CA VAL A 490 -10.03 13.28 -9.91
C VAL A 490 -9.57 14.73 -9.81
N CYS A 491 -9.22 15.22 -8.62
CA CYS A 491 -8.65 16.56 -8.41
C CYS A 491 -7.37 16.77 -9.24
N SER A 492 -6.61 15.70 -9.49
CA SER A 492 -5.41 15.71 -10.35
C SER A 492 -5.71 15.76 -11.86
N GLY A 493 -6.98 15.61 -12.24
CA GLY A 493 -7.45 15.56 -13.64
C GLY A 493 -7.46 14.16 -14.27
N ALA A 494 -7.31 13.11 -13.46
CA ALA A 494 -7.30 11.72 -13.91
C ALA A 494 -8.64 11.02 -13.67
N LYS A 495 -8.96 10.05 -14.52
CA LYS A 495 -10.05 9.10 -14.30
C LYS A 495 -9.57 7.96 -13.39
N PRO A 496 -10.21 7.67 -12.24
CA PRO A 496 -9.92 6.49 -11.43
C PRO A 496 -10.06 5.20 -12.24
N LEU A 497 -9.13 4.25 -12.07
CA LEU A 497 -9.12 2.99 -12.82
C LEU A 497 -9.29 1.75 -11.95
N ALA A 498 -8.52 1.64 -10.88
CA ALA A 498 -8.49 0.45 -10.03
C ALA A 498 -7.75 0.75 -8.73
N ILE A 499 -7.94 -0.12 -7.73
CA ILE A 499 -7.25 -0.03 -6.45
C ILE A 499 -6.44 -1.30 -6.14
N THR A 500 -5.41 -1.11 -5.34
CA THR A 500 -4.78 -2.14 -4.51
C THR A 500 -5.02 -1.77 -3.06
N ASN A 501 -5.04 -2.73 -2.14
CA ASN A 501 -5.22 -2.42 -0.71
C ASN A 501 -4.19 -3.11 0.17
N CYS A 502 -3.88 -2.50 1.30
CA CYS A 502 -3.09 -3.13 2.36
C CYS A 502 -3.87 -3.03 3.68
N LEU A 503 -4.42 -4.16 4.11
CA LEU A 503 -5.32 -4.26 5.25
C LEU A 503 -4.51 -4.51 6.53
N ASN A 504 -4.33 -3.48 7.36
CA ASN A 504 -3.60 -3.59 8.63
C ASN A 504 -4.57 -3.62 9.83
N PHE A 505 -4.58 -4.75 10.54
CA PHE A 505 -5.51 -5.02 11.64
C PHE A 505 -4.81 -5.77 12.80
N GLY A 506 -5.43 -5.74 13.99
CA GLY A 506 -5.00 -6.52 15.15
C GLY A 506 -5.25 -8.03 14.99
N ASN A 507 -5.37 -8.74 16.11
CA ASN A 507 -5.50 -10.19 16.12
C ASN A 507 -6.91 -10.65 15.64
N PRO A 508 -7.01 -11.46 14.56
CA PRO A 508 -8.27 -11.89 13.95
C PRO A 508 -9.05 -12.91 14.79
N TYR A 509 -8.44 -13.49 15.82
CA TYR A 509 -9.13 -14.38 16.77
C TYR A 509 -10.04 -13.61 17.74
N LYS A 510 -9.86 -12.29 17.88
CA LYS A 510 -10.71 -11.43 18.71
C LYS A 510 -11.95 -11.02 17.89
N PRO A 511 -13.18 -11.43 18.28
CA PRO A 511 -14.39 -11.18 17.48
C PRO A 511 -14.68 -9.70 17.19
N GLU A 512 -14.22 -8.81 18.08
CA GLU A 512 -14.36 -7.35 17.96
C GLU A 512 -13.40 -6.76 16.91
N ILE A 513 -12.18 -7.30 16.80
CA ILE A 513 -11.23 -6.93 15.76
C ILE A 513 -11.68 -7.47 14.40
N TYR A 514 -12.13 -8.73 14.36
CA TYR A 514 -12.61 -9.35 13.12
C TYR A 514 -13.92 -8.70 12.61
N TYR A 515 -14.76 -8.18 13.51
CA TYR A 515 -15.90 -7.33 13.12
C TYR A 515 -15.42 -6.07 12.39
N GLY A 516 -14.41 -5.37 12.93
CA GLY A 516 -13.84 -4.20 12.27
C GLY A 516 -13.27 -4.51 10.89
N PHE A 517 -12.56 -5.63 10.76
CA PHE A 517 -12.07 -6.13 9.47
C PHE A 517 -13.20 -6.40 8.47
N THR A 518 -14.23 -7.14 8.90
CA THR A 518 -15.38 -7.50 8.06
C THR A 518 -16.11 -6.26 7.53
N GLU A 519 -16.39 -5.31 8.41
CA GLU A 519 -17.11 -4.09 8.03
C GLU A 519 -16.26 -3.17 7.15
N ALA A 520 -14.97 -3.02 7.43
CA ALA A 520 -14.07 -2.22 6.58
C ALA A 520 -13.95 -2.79 5.16
N VAL A 521 -13.73 -4.10 5.01
CA VAL A 521 -13.70 -4.78 3.70
C VAL A 521 -15.04 -4.64 2.98
N GLY A 522 -16.16 -4.76 3.71
CA GLY A 522 -17.50 -4.54 3.17
C GLY A 522 -17.69 -3.11 2.64
N GLY A 523 -17.27 -2.11 3.41
CA GLY A 523 -17.34 -0.70 3.04
C GLY A 523 -16.50 -0.36 1.80
N MET A 524 -15.26 -0.85 1.75
CA MET A 524 -14.41 -0.72 0.56
C MET A 524 -15.08 -1.33 -0.66
N GLY A 525 -15.65 -2.53 -0.51
CA GLY A 525 -16.37 -3.21 -1.57
C GLY A 525 -17.56 -2.39 -2.10
N ASP A 526 -18.35 -1.80 -1.21
CA ASP A 526 -19.47 -0.93 -1.57
C ASP A 526 -18.98 0.26 -2.42
N ALA A 527 -17.94 0.95 -1.96
CA ALA A 527 -17.37 2.11 -2.68
C ALA A 527 -16.77 1.72 -4.04
N CYS A 528 -15.97 0.65 -4.11
CA CYS A 528 -15.35 0.19 -5.35
C CYS A 528 -16.38 -0.13 -6.45
N ARG A 529 -17.55 -0.64 -6.08
CA ARG A 529 -18.64 -0.91 -7.04
C ARG A 529 -19.27 0.37 -7.59
N VAL A 530 -19.34 1.41 -6.77
CA VAL A 530 -19.89 2.71 -7.19
C VAL A 530 -18.90 3.43 -8.10
N PHE A 531 -17.63 3.53 -7.71
CA PHE A 531 -16.59 4.20 -8.49
C PHE A 531 -16.06 3.39 -9.67
N GLU A 532 -16.51 2.15 -9.84
CA GLU A 532 -16.06 1.23 -10.90
C GLU A 532 -14.53 0.99 -10.84
N THR A 533 -13.97 0.99 -9.62
CA THR A 533 -12.54 0.77 -9.35
C THR A 533 -12.34 -0.63 -8.76
N PRO A 534 -12.19 -1.69 -9.58
CA PRO A 534 -11.97 -3.03 -9.07
C PRO A 534 -10.67 -3.12 -8.27
N VAL A 535 -10.62 -4.10 -7.38
CA VAL A 535 -9.43 -4.44 -6.60
C VAL A 535 -8.55 -5.34 -7.44
N THR A 536 -7.34 -4.89 -7.81
CA THR A 536 -6.37 -5.64 -8.65
C THR A 536 -5.51 -6.61 -7.85
N GLY A 537 -5.36 -6.36 -6.55
CA GLY A 537 -4.51 -7.12 -5.64
C GLY A 537 -4.45 -6.44 -4.28
N GLY A 538 -3.64 -6.97 -3.38
CA GLY A 538 -3.43 -6.37 -2.08
C GLY A 538 -2.70 -7.27 -1.10
N ASN A 539 -2.62 -6.80 0.13
CA ASN A 539 -1.95 -7.46 1.25
C ASN A 539 -2.83 -7.41 2.50
N VAL A 540 -2.70 -8.39 3.39
CA VAL A 540 -3.33 -8.39 4.70
C VAL A 540 -2.28 -8.62 5.77
N SER A 541 -2.16 -7.67 6.68
CA SER A 541 -1.34 -7.77 7.88
C SER A 541 -2.26 -7.82 9.09
N PHE A 542 -2.34 -8.99 9.71
CA PHE A 542 -2.99 -9.18 11.00
C PHE A 542 -1.96 -9.12 12.14
N TYR A 543 -2.44 -9.19 13.38
CA TYR A 543 -1.60 -9.20 14.60
C TYR A 543 -0.80 -7.90 14.82
N ASN A 544 -1.25 -6.78 14.23
CA ASN A 544 -0.72 -5.45 14.53
C ASN A 544 -1.29 -4.94 15.86
N GLU A 545 -0.79 -5.51 16.95
CA GLU A 545 -1.18 -5.15 18.30
C GLU A 545 -0.07 -5.48 19.30
N ASP A 546 -0.04 -4.75 20.40
CA ASP A 546 0.82 -5.00 21.55
C ASP A 546 -0.05 -5.35 22.76
N PRO A 547 0.54 -5.72 23.91
CA PRO A 547 -0.23 -6.05 25.11
C PRO A 547 -1.14 -4.93 25.63
N GLU A 548 -0.89 -3.66 25.26
CA GLU A 548 -1.74 -2.54 25.67
C GLU A 548 -2.93 -2.35 24.73
N ARG A 549 -2.72 -2.39 23.41
CA ARG A 549 -3.76 -2.09 22.42
C ARG A 549 -3.45 -2.63 21.01
N ALA A 550 -4.52 -2.77 20.24
CA ALA A 550 -4.44 -2.92 18.78
C ALA A 550 -4.32 -1.56 18.08
N VAL A 551 -3.68 -1.57 16.91
CA VAL A 551 -3.72 -0.41 16.00
C VAL A 551 -5.16 -0.13 15.57
N PHE A 552 -5.45 1.11 15.17
CA PHE A 552 -6.71 1.39 14.51
C PHE A 552 -6.83 0.58 13.21
N PRO A 553 -8.03 0.08 12.86
CA PRO A 553 -8.28 -0.51 11.54
C PRO A 553 -7.75 0.41 10.43
N THR A 554 -6.79 -0.07 9.64
CA THR A 554 -6.12 0.76 8.63
C THR A 554 -6.14 0.03 7.27
N PRO A 555 -7.28 0.04 6.57
CA PRO A 555 -7.40 -0.51 5.22
C PRO A 555 -6.86 0.48 4.18
N THR A 556 -5.54 0.65 4.10
CA THR A 556 -4.90 1.59 3.16
C THR A 556 -5.27 1.27 1.72
N ILE A 557 -5.72 2.28 0.97
CA ILE A 557 -6.04 2.19 -0.45
C ILE A 557 -4.89 2.79 -1.24
N GLY A 558 -4.31 2.03 -2.18
CA GLY A 558 -3.46 2.58 -3.24
C GLY A 558 -4.27 2.64 -4.53
N MET A 559 -4.42 3.82 -5.13
CA MET A 559 -5.24 4.00 -6.33
C MET A 559 -4.41 4.54 -7.48
N ILE A 560 -4.73 4.08 -8.69
CA ILE A 560 -4.22 4.65 -9.93
C ILE A 560 -5.35 5.26 -10.77
N GLY A 561 -5.00 6.29 -11.52
CA GLY A 561 -5.87 6.91 -12.51
C GLY A 561 -5.14 7.27 -13.79
N LEU A 562 -5.90 7.48 -14.85
CA LEU A 562 -5.38 7.87 -16.16
C LEU A 562 -5.76 9.32 -16.50
N VAL A 563 -4.74 10.12 -16.78
CA VAL A 563 -4.87 11.40 -17.45
C VAL A 563 -4.76 11.15 -18.95
N GLU A 564 -5.86 11.28 -19.68
CA GLU A 564 -5.92 11.02 -21.12
C GLU A 564 -5.13 12.04 -21.97
N ASP A 565 -5.02 13.27 -21.46
CA ASP A 565 -4.26 14.36 -22.08
C ASP A 565 -3.51 15.14 -20.99
N VAL A 566 -2.18 15.25 -21.10
CA VAL A 566 -1.35 15.98 -20.12
C VAL A 566 -1.79 17.44 -19.89
N ASN A 567 -2.56 18.04 -20.79
CA ASN A 567 -3.14 19.37 -20.57
C ASN A 567 -4.24 19.40 -19.50
N HIS A 568 -4.80 18.24 -19.12
CA HIS A 568 -5.81 18.12 -18.07
C HIS A 568 -5.18 17.98 -16.67
N ILE A 569 -3.85 17.90 -16.58
CA ILE A 569 -3.15 17.84 -15.30
C ILE A 569 -3.52 19.05 -14.45
N THR A 570 -4.12 18.79 -13.29
CA THR A 570 -4.57 19.80 -12.33
C THR A 570 -3.86 19.58 -11.00
N THR A 571 -3.62 20.65 -10.26
CA THR A 571 -2.92 20.62 -8.95
C THR A 571 -3.70 21.45 -7.93
N GLN A 572 -3.50 21.21 -6.64
CA GLN A 572 -4.24 21.89 -5.56
C GLN A 572 -4.08 23.41 -5.48
N TRP A 573 -2.90 23.94 -5.79
CA TRP A 573 -2.62 25.34 -5.48
C TRP A 573 -3.22 26.34 -6.47
N PHE A 574 -3.63 27.49 -5.94
CA PHE A 574 -4.14 28.62 -6.71
C PHE A 574 -3.11 29.14 -7.71
N LYS A 575 -3.60 29.61 -8.86
CA LYS A 575 -2.76 29.99 -10.01
C LYS A 575 -2.64 31.50 -10.18
N ASN A 576 -3.77 32.18 -10.38
CA ASN A 576 -3.77 33.59 -10.80
C ASN A 576 -4.56 34.46 -9.82
N ASP A 577 -4.06 35.68 -9.59
CA ASP A 577 -4.79 36.70 -8.85
C ASP A 577 -6.10 37.02 -9.59
N GLY A 578 -7.22 37.07 -8.85
CA GLY A 578 -8.54 37.32 -9.41
C GLY A 578 -9.27 36.06 -9.94
N ASP A 579 -8.64 34.88 -9.90
CA ASP A 579 -9.37 33.63 -10.10
C ASP A 579 -10.50 33.50 -9.07
N VAL A 580 -11.65 33.01 -9.51
CA VAL A 580 -12.83 32.84 -8.66
C VAL A 580 -12.77 31.48 -7.99
N ILE A 581 -12.98 31.46 -6.67
CA ILE A 581 -12.91 30.26 -5.84
C ILE A 581 -14.33 29.76 -5.57
N PHE A 582 -14.56 28.47 -5.81
CA PHE A 582 -15.80 27.78 -5.52
C PHE A 582 -15.57 26.61 -4.55
N LEU A 583 -16.56 26.35 -3.71
CA LEU A 583 -16.70 25.11 -2.95
C LEU A 583 -17.73 24.22 -3.63
N LEU A 584 -17.32 23.01 -3.99
CA LEU A 584 -18.23 21.92 -4.34
C LEU A 584 -18.67 21.21 -3.06
N GLY A 585 -19.94 20.83 -2.98
CA GLY A 585 -20.53 20.18 -1.81
C GLY A 585 -21.08 21.15 -0.74
N GLU A 586 -21.38 20.62 0.44
CA GLU A 586 -22.10 21.31 1.53
C GLU A 586 -21.29 21.30 2.83
N ASN A 587 -21.32 22.41 3.58
CA ASN A 587 -20.82 22.41 4.94
C ASN A 587 -21.87 21.81 5.89
N LYS A 588 -21.43 20.96 6.81
CA LYS A 588 -22.28 20.38 7.86
C LYS A 588 -21.60 20.50 9.21
N GLU A 589 -22.37 20.43 10.29
CA GLU A 589 -21.83 20.42 11.66
C GLU A 589 -21.23 19.05 12.03
N GLU A 590 -20.24 18.60 11.25
CA GLU A 590 -19.59 17.29 11.36
C GLU A 590 -18.14 17.46 11.84
N LEU A 591 -17.96 17.48 13.17
CA LEU A 591 -16.64 17.54 13.81
C LEU A 591 -16.14 16.17 14.31
N GLY A 592 -16.99 15.15 14.28
CA GLY A 592 -16.68 13.85 14.88
C GLY A 592 -15.49 13.17 14.19
N ALA A 593 -14.63 12.54 15.01
CA ALA A 593 -13.39 11.89 14.60
C ALA A 593 -12.37 12.78 13.86
N SER A 594 -12.60 14.11 13.81
CA SER A 594 -11.76 15.02 13.03
C SER A 594 -10.37 15.23 13.60
N GLU A 595 -9.44 15.59 12.72
CA GLU A 595 -8.11 16.06 13.06
C GLU A 595 -8.18 17.31 13.96
N TYR A 596 -9.21 18.14 13.83
CA TYR A 596 -9.42 19.29 14.73
C TYR A 596 -9.67 18.86 16.18
N LEU A 597 -10.62 17.96 16.40
CA LEU A 597 -10.88 17.43 17.74
C LEU A 597 -9.66 16.70 18.30
N HIS A 598 -8.96 15.95 17.45
CA HIS A 598 -7.76 15.24 17.85
C HIS A 598 -6.63 16.20 18.22
N THR A 599 -6.31 17.18 17.38
CA THR A 599 -5.16 18.06 17.57
C THR A 599 -5.39 19.07 18.69
N ILE A 600 -6.57 19.69 18.75
CA ILE A 600 -6.88 20.74 19.72
C ILE A 600 -7.31 20.17 21.07
N TYR A 601 -8.21 19.18 21.06
CA TYR A 601 -8.85 18.68 22.28
C TYR A 601 -8.33 17.31 22.72
N LYS A 602 -7.39 16.72 21.97
CA LYS A 602 -6.79 15.40 22.26
C LYS A 602 -7.86 14.31 22.38
N THR A 603 -8.87 14.36 21.51
CA THR A 603 -10.00 13.42 21.54
C THR A 603 -10.34 12.88 20.16
N THR A 604 -10.65 11.59 20.11
CA THR A 604 -11.16 10.88 18.93
C THR A 604 -12.56 10.40 19.27
N LYS A 605 -13.54 11.30 19.17
CA LYS A 605 -14.95 11.07 19.48
C LYS A 605 -15.85 11.75 18.45
N GLY A 606 -17.13 11.39 18.46
CA GLY A 606 -18.15 11.86 17.53
C GLY A 606 -18.32 10.92 16.35
N ALA A 607 -19.46 11.02 15.69
CA ALA A 607 -19.74 10.23 14.49
C ALA A 607 -18.81 10.63 13.33
N VAL A 608 -18.38 9.63 12.55
CA VAL A 608 -17.69 9.87 11.27
C VAL A 608 -18.60 10.69 10.35
N PRO A 609 -18.06 11.68 9.60
CA PRO A 609 -18.83 12.46 8.64
C PRO A 609 -19.63 11.57 7.67
N ALA A 610 -20.86 11.95 7.36
CA ALA A 610 -21.71 11.12 6.51
C ALA A 610 -21.21 11.14 5.05
N LEU A 611 -21.24 9.98 4.39
CA LEU A 611 -20.89 9.81 2.99
C LEU A 611 -22.05 9.16 2.23
N ASP A 612 -22.52 9.84 1.18
CA ASP A 612 -23.35 9.22 0.15
C ASP A 612 -22.47 8.97 -1.08
N LEU A 613 -22.26 7.69 -1.40
CA LEU A 613 -21.37 7.29 -2.49
C LEU A 613 -21.86 7.74 -3.86
N GLN A 614 -23.18 7.88 -4.07
CA GLN A 614 -23.73 8.32 -5.35
C GLN A 614 -23.54 9.82 -5.54
N ASP A 615 -23.73 10.61 -4.49
CA ASP A 615 -23.46 12.04 -4.53
C ASP A 615 -21.95 12.32 -4.69
N GLU A 616 -21.08 11.56 -4.00
CA GLU A 616 -19.63 11.63 -4.19
C GLU A 616 -19.23 11.32 -5.64
N LYS A 617 -19.72 10.20 -6.21
CA LYS A 617 -19.44 9.84 -7.60
C LYS A 617 -19.89 10.92 -8.58
N LYS A 618 -21.09 11.45 -8.39
CA LYS A 618 -21.66 12.49 -9.24
C LYS A 618 -20.86 13.79 -9.17
N MET A 619 -20.38 14.16 -7.99
CA MET A 619 -19.47 15.30 -7.81
C MET A 619 -18.14 15.07 -8.55
N GLN A 620 -17.53 13.89 -8.37
CA GLN A 620 -16.28 13.52 -9.01
C GLN A 620 -16.39 13.47 -10.55
N ASP A 621 -17.44 12.84 -11.09
CA ASP A 621 -17.69 12.78 -12.54
C ASP A 621 -17.85 14.20 -13.13
N ALA A 622 -18.62 15.06 -12.47
CA ALA A 622 -18.82 16.43 -12.91
C ALA A 622 -17.53 17.27 -12.82
N LEU A 623 -16.72 17.07 -11.78
CA LEU A 623 -15.44 17.74 -11.62
C LEU A 623 -14.45 17.34 -12.72
N LEU A 624 -14.33 16.03 -12.99
CA LEU A 624 -13.45 15.52 -14.04
C LEU A 624 -13.84 16.09 -15.41
N GLU A 625 -15.14 16.15 -15.72
CA GLU A 625 -15.64 16.76 -16.94
C GLU A 625 -15.29 18.26 -17.04
N ALA A 626 -15.41 19.01 -15.93
CA ALA A 626 -15.03 20.43 -15.89
C ALA A 626 -13.53 20.64 -16.14
N ILE A 627 -12.68 19.79 -15.56
CA ILE A 627 -11.23 19.80 -15.79
C ILE A 627 -10.91 19.50 -17.26
N GLN A 628 -11.51 18.46 -17.83
CA GLN A 628 -11.30 18.06 -19.23
C GLN A 628 -11.79 19.12 -20.24
N ASN A 629 -12.80 19.92 -19.85
CA ASN A 629 -13.27 21.06 -20.63
C ASN A 629 -12.38 22.32 -20.47
N GLY A 630 -11.31 22.25 -19.69
CA GLY A 630 -10.37 23.35 -19.47
C GLY A 630 -10.94 24.51 -18.66
N LEU A 631 -11.95 24.25 -17.81
CA LEU A 631 -12.62 25.28 -17.02
C LEU A 631 -11.95 25.52 -15.65
N ILE A 632 -11.09 24.60 -15.21
CA ILE A 632 -10.52 24.56 -13.86
C ILE A 632 -9.04 24.93 -13.90
N ASN A 633 -8.63 25.88 -13.04
CA ASN A 633 -7.23 26.29 -12.88
C ASN A 633 -6.55 25.52 -11.72
N SER A 634 -7.29 25.23 -10.65
CA SER A 634 -6.84 24.40 -9.53
C SER A 634 -8.03 23.64 -8.93
N ALA A 635 -7.77 22.47 -8.38
CA ALA A 635 -8.74 21.66 -7.66
C ALA A 635 -8.03 20.95 -6.51
N HIS A 636 -8.63 20.99 -5.32
CA HIS A 636 -8.09 20.40 -4.11
C HIS A 636 -9.22 19.80 -3.29
N ASP A 637 -9.03 18.57 -2.85
CA ASP A 637 -9.94 17.86 -1.98
C ASP A 637 -10.08 18.54 -0.59
N THR A 638 -11.15 18.26 0.15
CA THR A 638 -11.22 18.67 1.57
C THR A 638 -11.27 17.44 2.46
N SER A 639 -10.15 17.18 3.13
CA SER A 639 -9.87 16.00 3.94
C SER A 639 -9.56 16.42 5.39
N GLU A 640 -8.43 16.01 5.97
CA GLU A 640 -8.05 16.30 7.35
C GLU A 640 -7.97 17.80 7.64
N GLY A 641 -8.58 18.21 8.76
CA GLY A 641 -8.59 19.61 9.18
C GLY A 641 -9.55 20.49 8.38
N GLY A 642 -10.28 19.93 7.40
CA GLY A 642 -11.44 20.55 6.79
C GLY A 642 -11.13 21.74 5.88
N LEU A 643 -12.17 22.56 5.66
CA LEU A 643 -12.17 23.59 4.61
C LEU A 643 -11.10 24.66 4.78
N ALA A 644 -10.82 25.09 6.01
CA ALA A 644 -9.82 26.11 6.28
C ALA A 644 -8.40 25.61 5.98
N VAL A 645 -8.11 24.33 6.24
CA VAL A 645 -6.83 23.71 5.91
C VAL A 645 -6.70 23.53 4.39
N ALA A 646 -7.71 22.98 3.71
CA ALA A 646 -7.69 22.85 2.26
C ALA A 646 -7.49 24.21 1.54
N LEU A 647 -8.19 25.25 1.98
CA LEU A 647 -8.01 26.61 1.44
C LEU A 647 -6.60 27.16 1.73
N ALA A 648 -6.05 26.87 2.91
CA ALA A 648 -4.70 27.27 3.29
C ALA A 648 -3.63 26.55 2.45
N GLU A 649 -3.76 25.25 2.25
CA GLU A 649 -2.87 24.46 1.39
C GLU A 649 -2.96 24.91 -0.07
N SER A 650 -4.16 25.18 -0.57
CA SER A 650 -4.36 25.80 -1.90
C SER A 650 -3.62 27.13 -2.04
N ALA A 651 -3.50 27.89 -0.95
CA ALA A 651 -2.79 29.17 -0.93
C ALA A 651 -1.26 29.02 -0.89
N ILE A 652 -0.72 28.05 -0.15
CA ILE A 652 0.72 27.99 0.20
C ILE A 652 1.50 26.82 -0.40
N SER A 653 0.86 25.76 -0.91
CA SER A 653 1.56 24.56 -1.38
C SER A 653 2.48 24.82 -2.60
N ASN A 654 2.23 25.90 -3.36
CA ASN A 654 3.21 26.40 -4.32
C ASN A 654 4.23 27.29 -3.62
N HIS A 655 5.23 26.66 -3.03
CA HIS A 655 6.25 27.34 -2.23
C HIS A 655 6.98 28.46 -3.02
N GLU A 656 7.17 28.31 -4.34
CA GLU A 656 7.85 29.31 -5.17
C GLU A 656 7.00 30.55 -5.45
N ALA A 657 5.67 30.41 -5.44
CA ALA A 657 4.74 31.48 -5.74
C ALA A 657 3.42 31.28 -4.98
N PRO A 658 3.41 31.47 -3.65
CA PRO A 658 2.20 31.36 -2.85
C PRO A 658 1.21 32.46 -3.25
N LYS A 659 -0.08 32.17 -3.07
CA LYS A 659 -1.20 33.04 -3.44
C LYS A 659 -2.17 33.20 -2.29
N GLY A 660 -2.57 34.44 -2.04
CA GLY A 660 -3.58 34.77 -1.04
C GLY A 660 -4.98 34.34 -1.48
N ALA A 661 -5.94 34.50 -0.57
CA ALA A 661 -7.35 34.29 -0.86
C ALA A 661 -8.20 35.22 0.01
N ASP A 662 -9.27 35.76 -0.56
CA ASP A 662 -10.31 36.48 0.18
C ASP A 662 -11.61 35.67 0.09
N ILE A 663 -11.96 35.03 1.20
CA ILE A 663 -13.03 34.03 1.30
C ILE A 663 -14.16 34.57 2.18
N THR A 664 -15.39 34.38 1.71
CA THR A 664 -16.63 34.60 2.46
C THR A 664 -17.40 33.29 2.55
N LEU A 665 -17.52 32.78 3.78
CA LEU A 665 -18.34 31.61 4.09
C LEU A 665 -19.61 32.11 4.80
N ASP A 666 -20.69 32.29 4.05
CA ASP A 666 -21.98 32.72 4.60
C ASP A 666 -22.82 31.50 4.97
N ASP A 667 -22.45 30.86 6.09
CA ASP A 667 -23.16 29.72 6.67
C ASP A 667 -23.59 30.04 8.12
N SER A 668 -24.69 29.42 8.56
CA SER A 668 -25.24 29.60 9.92
C SER A 668 -24.74 28.58 10.93
N ILE A 669 -23.93 27.60 10.49
CA ILE A 669 -23.34 26.61 11.37
C ILE A 669 -22.26 27.21 12.29
N ARG A 670 -21.93 26.50 13.37
CA ARG A 670 -20.87 26.91 14.31
C ARG A 670 -19.50 27.12 13.61
N PRO A 671 -18.70 28.14 14.01
CA PRO A 671 -17.48 28.50 13.28
C PRO A 671 -16.39 27.44 13.21
N ASP A 672 -16.21 26.64 14.25
CA ASP A 672 -15.24 25.54 14.26
C ASP A 672 -15.63 24.43 13.28
N ALA A 673 -16.91 24.07 13.21
CA ALA A 673 -17.41 23.13 12.20
C ALA A 673 -17.29 23.70 10.78
N LEU A 674 -17.56 25.00 10.60
CA LEU A 674 -17.41 25.66 9.31
C LEU A 674 -15.96 25.67 8.80
N LEU A 675 -15.01 25.91 9.71
CA LEU A 675 -13.60 25.98 9.36
C LEU A 675 -12.94 24.60 9.28
N PHE A 676 -13.22 23.71 10.23
CA PHE A 676 -12.47 22.48 10.44
C PHE A 676 -13.30 21.19 10.43
N GLY A 677 -14.59 21.27 10.13
CA GLY A 677 -15.41 20.08 9.87
C GLY A 677 -14.91 19.36 8.61
N GLU A 678 -14.88 18.03 8.66
CA GLU A 678 -14.32 17.15 7.62
C GLU A 678 -15.42 16.49 6.77
N SER A 679 -16.50 17.24 6.52
CA SER A 679 -17.61 16.80 5.68
C SER A 679 -17.13 16.28 4.33
N GLN A 680 -17.66 15.13 3.94
CA GLN A 680 -17.28 14.39 2.74
C GLN A 680 -17.85 15.04 1.47
N SER A 681 -17.36 14.60 0.30
CA SER A 681 -17.83 15.06 -1.03
C SER A 681 -17.68 16.55 -1.26
N ARG A 682 -16.56 17.10 -0.79
CA ARG A 682 -16.21 18.52 -0.93
C ARG A 682 -14.86 18.70 -1.60
N VAL A 683 -14.80 19.69 -2.48
CA VAL A 683 -13.60 20.08 -3.24
C VAL A 683 -13.59 21.60 -3.37
N VAL A 684 -12.43 22.20 -3.15
CA VAL A 684 -12.15 23.60 -3.47
C VAL A 684 -11.63 23.67 -4.90
N ILE A 685 -12.28 24.48 -5.74
CA ILE A 685 -11.83 24.72 -7.13
C ILE A 685 -11.59 26.20 -7.37
N SER A 686 -10.67 26.52 -8.27
CA SER A 686 -10.52 27.88 -8.82
C SER A 686 -10.63 27.88 -10.34
N CYS A 687 -11.14 28.98 -10.89
CA CYS A 687 -11.27 29.17 -12.33
C CYS A 687 -11.06 30.64 -12.71
N SER A 688 -10.89 30.91 -14.00
CA SER A 688 -10.83 32.29 -14.50
C SER A 688 -12.15 33.02 -14.22
N ALA A 689 -12.09 34.34 -13.96
CA ALA A 689 -13.30 35.13 -13.76
C ALA A 689 -14.27 35.09 -14.97
N SER A 690 -13.76 34.86 -16.19
CA SER A 690 -14.58 34.70 -17.40
C SER A 690 -15.30 33.35 -17.49
N ASP A 691 -14.85 32.33 -16.77
CA ASP A 691 -15.46 30.99 -16.78
C ASP A 691 -16.37 30.73 -15.58
N ALA A 692 -16.43 31.65 -14.60
CA ALA A 692 -17.24 31.51 -13.40
C ALA A 692 -18.72 31.15 -13.66
N GLU A 693 -19.39 31.84 -14.61
CA GLU A 693 -20.79 31.53 -14.96
C GLU A 693 -20.95 30.15 -15.63
N LYS A 694 -19.92 29.69 -16.36
CA LYS A 694 -19.90 28.36 -16.98
C LYS A 694 -19.77 27.28 -15.91
N ILE A 695 -18.90 27.49 -14.92
CA ILE A 695 -18.73 26.59 -13.76
C ILE A 695 -20.06 26.44 -13.00
N GLU A 696 -20.71 27.54 -12.64
CA GLU A 696 -22.00 27.50 -11.95
C GLU A 696 -23.06 26.74 -12.77
N SER A 697 -23.09 26.99 -14.08
CA SER A 697 -24.02 26.31 -15.00
C SER A 697 -23.73 24.81 -15.12
N HIS A 698 -22.46 24.44 -15.19
CA HIS A 698 -21.99 23.05 -15.30
C HIS A 698 -22.42 22.22 -14.08
N PHE A 699 -22.04 22.65 -12.88
CA PHE A 699 -22.37 21.91 -11.66
C PHE A 699 -23.87 21.93 -11.34
N LYS A 700 -24.58 23.00 -11.69
CA LYS A 700 -26.05 23.03 -11.59
C LYS A 700 -26.71 22.00 -12.50
N GLN A 701 -26.24 21.82 -13.74
CA GLN A 701 -26.76 20.80 -14.67
C GLN A 701 -26.45 19.40 -14.17
N ALA A 702 -25.25 19.20 -13.62
CA ALA A 702 -24.87 17.98 -12.96
C ALA A 702 -25.56 17.78 -11.60
N ALA A 703 -26.38 18.72 -11.12
CA ALA A 703 -27.04 18.71 -9.81
C ALA A 703 -26.06 18.51 -8.63
N VAL A 704 -24.88 19.12 -8.72
CA VAL A 704 -23.85 19.18 -7.67
C VAL A 704 -23.86 20.59 -7.08
N GLN A 705 -23.86 20.70 -5.76
CA GLN A 705 -23.80 22.01 -5.11
C GLN A 705 -22.46 22.67 -5.42
N CYS A 706 -22.51 23.90 -5.91
CA CYS A 706 -21.35 24.72 -6.23
C CYS A 706 -21.61 26.12 -5.70
N THR A 707 -20.79 26.55 -4.75
CA THR A 707 -20.95 27.83 -4.06
C THR A 707 -19.73 28.68 -4.34
N LYS A 708 -19.92 29.88 -4.89
CA LYS A 708 -18.84 30.86 -4.99
C LYS A 708 -18.48 31.33 -3.59
N ILE A 709 -17.26 31.08 -3.16
CA ILE A 709 -16.80 31.40 -1.80
C ILE A 709 -15.75 32.51 -1.76
N GLY A 710 -15.15 32.91 -2.88
CA GLY A 710 -14.15 33.98 -2.83
C GLY A 710 -13.37 34.20 -4.11
N THR A 711 -12.23 34.84 -3.95
CA THR A 711 -11.28 35.13 -5.03
C THR A 711 -9.84 34.96 -4.57
N VAL A 712 -8.97 34.50 -5.46
CA VAL A 712 -7.52 34.43 -5.25
C VAL A 712 -6.94 35.84 -5.20
N THR A 713 -6.01 36.07 -4.28
CA THR A 713 -5.31 37.35 -4.08
C THR A 713 -3.79 37.12 -3.99
N SER A 714 -3.01 38.15 -3.69
CA SER A 714 -1.55 38.10 -3.77
C SER A 714 -0.81 37.90 -2.44
N GLU A 715 -1.33 38.43 -1.31
CA GLU A 715 -0.48 38.61 -0.11
C GLU A 715 -1.04 38.03 1.20
N ARG A 716 -2.36 37.89 1.32
CA ARG A 716 -3.00 37.51 2.60
C ARG A 716 -4.04 36.44 2.40
N PHE A 717 -4.17 35.57 3.39
CA PHE A 717 -5.21 34.58 3.49
C PHE A 717 -6.28 35.06 4.46
N LYS A 718 -7.50 35.26 3.95
CA LYS A 718 -8.62 35.82 4.72
C LYS A 718 -9.85 34.96 4.58
N ILE A 719 -10.46 34.66 5.73
CA ILE A 719 -11.81 34.10 5.81
C ILE A 719 -12.65 35.09 6.62
N LYS A 720 -13.28 36.03 5.91
CA LYS A 720 -14.12 37.13 6.44
C LYS A 720 -13.52 37.75 7.72
N ASN A 721 -14.20 37.60 8.86
CA ASN A 721 -13.78 38.12 10.16
C ASN A 721 -13.20 37.04 11.09
N LEU A 722 -13.02 35.81 10.60
CA LEU A 722 -12.54 34.68 11.39
C LEU A 722 -11.01 34.58 11.31
N ILE A 723 -10.45 34.61 10.10
CA ILE A 723 -9.02 34.43 9.85
C ILE A 723 -8.50 35.56 8.97
N ASP A 724 -7.36 36.14 9.33
CA ASP A 724 -6.59 37.10 8.53
C ASP A 724 -5.09 36.92 8.80
N LEU A 725 -4.43 36.08 8.01
CA LEU A 725 -3.01 35.71 8.18
C LEU A 725 -2.14 36.15 6.98
N PRO A 726 -0.89 36.59 7.23
CA PRO A 726 0.12 36.66 6.17
C PRO A 726 0.49 35.26 5.67
N LEU A 727 0.74 35.12 4.36
CA LEU A 727 1.14 33.84 3.76
C LEU A 727 2.44 33.29 4.33
N ASP A 728 3.42 34.16 4.62
CA ASP A 728 4.71 33.75 5.18
C ASP A 728 4.55 33.02 6.52
N THR A 729 3.64 33.49 7.39
CA THR A 729 3.37 32.87 8.69
C THR A 729 2.74 31.49 8.54
N MET A 730 1.82 31.33 7.59
CA MET A 730 1.21 30.02 7.29
C MET A 730 2.24 29.07 6.69
N THR A 731 3.07 29.56 5.77
CA THR A 731 4.13 28.80 5.10
C THR A 731 5.15 28.30 6.12
N GLU A 732 5.61 29.15 7.03
CA GLU A 732 6.53 28.76 8.11
C GLU A 732 5.94 27.65 8.99
N SER A 733 4.67 27.80 9.38
CA SER A 733 3.98 26.79 10.19
C SER A 733 3.86 25.45 9.46
N PHE A 734 3.46 25.49 8.19
CA PHE A 734 3.21 24.30 7.38
C PHE A 734 4.50 23.57 6.96
N TYR A 735 5.52 24.28 6.48
CA TYR A 735 6.77 23.69 5.99
C TYR A 735 7.80 23.41 7.10
N GLY A 736 7.83 24.22 8.16
CA GLY A 736 8.84 24.10 9.21
C GLY A 736 8.56 23.00 10.24
N SER A 737 7.29 22.68 10.49
CA SER A 737 6.90 21.97 11.72
C SER A 737 7.45 20.56 11.87
N LEU A 738 7.46 19.75 10.81
CA LEU A 738 7.95 18.37 10.89
C LEU A 738 9.46 18.32 11.13
N ASN A 739 10.23 19.15 10.41
CA ASN A 739 11.67 19.28 10.58
C ASN A 739 12.02 19.60 12.04
N HIS A 740 11.40 20.63 12.63
CA HIS A 740 11.63 21.00 14.03
C HIS A 740 11.29 19.87 15.02
N LYS A 741 10.23 19.10 14.77
CA LYS A 741 9.84 17.97 15.64
C LYS A 741 10.85 16.82 15.55
N MET A 742 11.39 16.55 14.36
CA MET A 742 12.42 15.55 14.15
C MET A 742 13.79 15.99 14.69
N GLU A 743 14.09 17.29 14.62
CA GLU A 743 15.33 17.90 15.15
C GLU A 743 15.39 18.06 16.68
N LYS A 744 14.31 17.75 17.44
CA LYS A 744 14.32 17.70 18.93
C LYS A 744 15.29 16.65 19.52
N VAL A 745 16.30 16.23 18.77
CA VAL A 745 17.42 15.39 19.16
C VAL A 745 18.56 16.29 19.68
N SER A 746 18.54 16.54 20.99
CA SER A 746 19.77 16.79 21.78
C SER A 746 19.60 16.20 23.17
#